data_AF-A0A959P472-F1
#
_entry.id   AF-A0A959P472-F1
#
_cell.length_a   1.000
_cell.length_b   1.000
_cell.length_c   1.000
_cell.angle_alpha   90.00
_cell.angle_beta   90.00
_cell.angle_gamma   90.00
#
_symmetry.space_group_name_H-M   'P 1'
#
loop_
_entity.id
_entity.type
_entity.pdbx_description
1 polymer ?
#
loop_
_entity_poly.entity_id
_entity_poly.type
_entity_poly.pdbx_seq_one_letter_code
_entity_poly.pdbx_strand_id
1 'polypeptide(L)'
;MKRLLPLLLFLSFANFSVAQLKEFYITCNPADFQYIYDNYEQDIYIPATFEFNGTVWNNVSIRIRGDGSRTLPKKSLKLRFNDGAYIDGRTSLNINAEYEDPTYIQQYLASRLMQESGQYCFTAEHVRVYLNGTFFGLYLLNEAVDERFFEIRGLDPNGATYKAALDGSSLSIFDQPQYHWEQKTGPDVNMADLQVLINELNSTPQAEFGNYIDQSFNRSEVVNMITMNELLSLGSTYYHNYFMHHEPNADKWMMLPWDMDKTLLYYGSGFPYHRSSRVWEPDNPYHEKSIHDDQLLSEIRARIVTLESTIFNLAYVNPIIDSIQTVISASVAEDTTDNIPDVSFWNTKVNDYNGHFGNRASYLLTQIDEYPRNFTVERIGVAEPGGTMELHWTPSVSPISRPISYRFTLSDDPNIESNLIIETPNITDTLVTVSLPATEGLYYYKVQAFDGFNYVDGFDSYNPLVLTSNVPELVINEINYHSADTFVSGDWVEIHNPLTYSVDLEGWYLKDDQNDHTFELPAGAVIGPGQFVILATDTASFNFLNDVNSPVYGPITFGFGNSGDHLRLFHPSGVLVDEVFYADTTPWPWQADGYGPTLELQSPELDNWLPQSWAAWENRLGTPGAPNFTGTSVQELSDKLGLQVYPNPISGEQLTVTLSSSDELDVDIEIFDVSGKRIYFRPQHIFPGQTRLTISPKFVSGGVYHLRVGHALGSITRKIIYLENHY
;
A
#
# COMPACT_ATOMS: atom_id res chain seq x y z
N MET A 1 37.74 11.92 -26.92
CA MET A 1 38.55 13.13 -26.68
C MET A 1 37.78 14.02 -25.71
N LYS A 2 38.46 14.50 -24.64
CA LYS A 2 37.96 15.18 -23.41
C LYS A 2 37.30 14.21 -22.41
N ARG A 3 37.79 14.00 -21.19
CA ARG A 3 38.97 14.47 -20.44
C ARG A 3 39.36 13.36 -19.44
N LEU A 4 40.60 12.89 -19.51
CA LEU A 4 41.36 12.33 -18.39
C LEU A 4 42.18 13.47 -17.80
N LEU A 5 42.17 13.67 -16.48
CA LEU A 5 43.27 14.34 -15.77
C LEU A 5 43.50 13.69 -14.40
N PRO A 6 44.76 13.62 -13.92
CA PRO A 6 45.20 12.65 -12.94
C PRO A 6 45.15 13.16 -11.49
N LEU A 7 45.08 12.18 -10.58
CA LEU A 7 45.30 12.26 -9.14
C LEU A 7 46.69 12.89 -8.86
N LEU A 8 46.73 14.02 -8.15
CA LEU A 8 47.96 14.61 -7.60
C LEU A 8 47.73 14.86 -6.12
N LEU A 9 48.40 14.04 -5.29
CA LEU A 9 48.50 14.17 -3.85
C LEU A 9 49.07 15.55 -3.48
N PHE A 10 48.31 16.34 -2.72
CA PHE A 10 48.86 17.34 -1.82
C PHE A 10 48.84 16.77 -0.40
N LEU A 11 50.02 16.33 0.07
CA LEU A 11 50.30 16.18 1.50
C LEU A 11 50.41 17.60 2.10
N SER A 12 49.28 18.11 2.57
CA SER A 12 49.25 19.25 3.48
C SER A 12 49.05 18.67 4.88
N PHE A 13 50.01 18.91 5.78
CA PHE A 13 49.86 18.63 7.21
C PHE A 13 48.69 19.47 7.75
N ALA A 14 47.50 18.89 7.79
CA ALA A 14 46.38 19.45 8.51
C ALA A 14 46.63 19.24 10.00
N ASN A 15 46.66 20.34 10.75
CA ASN A 15 46.40 20.30 12.19
C ASN A 15 45.06 19.59 12.37
N PHE A 16 45.05 18.41 12.98
CA PHE A 16 43.82 17.74 13.39
C PHE A 16 43.18 18.57 14.50
N SER A 17 42.32 19.53 14.14
CA SER A 17 41.25 19.91 15.05
C SER A 17 40.35 18.69 15.17
N VAL A 18 40.16 18.18 16.39
CA VAL A 18 39.13 17.18 16.67
C VAL A 18 37.82 17.70 16.06
N ALA A 19 37.15 16.89 15.24
CA ALA A 19 35.89 17.28 14.64
C ALA A 19 34.92 17.68 15.76
N GLN A 20 34.47 18.93 15.75
CA GLN A 20 33.54 19.44 16.75
C GLN A 20 32.12 19.09 16.32
N LEU A 21 31.29 18.64 17.27
CA LEU A 21 29.87 18.40 17.03
C LEU A 21 29.18 19.69 16.60
N LYS A 22 28.18 19.57 15.72
CA LYS A 22 27.29 20.68 15.40
C LYS A 22 26.50 21.06 16.65
N GLU A 23 26.41 22.35 16.93
CA GLU A 23 25.65 22.89 18.05
C GLU A 23 24.42 23.63 17.54
N PHE A 24 23.25 23.16 17.93
CA PHE A 24 21.95 23.67 17.52
C PHE A 24 21.32 24.43 18.68
N TYR A 25 21.13 25.73 18.48
CA TYR A 25 20.57 26.62 19.50
C TYR A 25 19.11 26.90 19.17
N ILE A 26 18.20 26.43 20.01
CA ILE A 26 16.76 26.59 19.86
C ILE A 26 16.27 27.50 20.98
N THR A 27 15.56 28.56 20.62
CA THR A 27 14.90 29.46 21.59
C THR A 27 13.40 29.45 21.35
N CYS A 28 12.61 29.20 22.39
CA CYS A 28 11.16 29.21 22.34
C CYS A 28 10.58 29.59 23.70
N ASN A 29 9.28 29.88 23.77
CA ASN A 29 8.62 30.14 25.04
C ASN A 29 8.68 28.88 25.94
N PRO A 30 9.26 28.95 27.15
CA PRO A 30 9.38 27.79 28.03
C PRO A 30 8.03 27.15 28.41
N ALA A 31 6.97 27.94 28.58
CA ALA A 31 5.64 27.43 28.93
C ALA A 31 5.02 26.67 27.75
N ASP A 32 5.17 27.18 26.53
CA ASP A 32 4.66 26.54 25.31
C ASP A 32 5.45 25.26 25.03
N PHE A 33 6.77 25.26 25.27
CA PHE A 33 7.59 24.05 25.14
C PHE A 33 7.19 22.97 26.16
N GLN A 34 7.00 23.34 27.43
CA GLN A 34 6.50 22.40 28.44
C GLN A 34 5.12 21.86 28.04
N TYR A 35 4.25 22.70 27.50
CA TYR A 35 2.92 22.28 27.04
C TYR A 35 3.00 21.21 25.95
N ILE A 36 3.83 21.37 24.90
CA ILE A 36 3.98 20.30 23.89
C ILE A 36 4.71 19.07 24.43
N TYR A 37 5.54 19.23 25.48
CA TYR A 37 6.18 18.11 26.16
C TYR A 37 5.16 17.27 26.95
N ASP A 38 4.21 17.93 27.62
CA ASP A 38 3.15 17.27 28.38
C ASP A 38 2.05 16.69 27.47
N ASN A 39 1.85 17.28 26.29
CA ASN A 39 0.86 16.87 25.29
C ASN A 39 1.52 16.19 24.08
N TYR A 40 2.51 15.34 24.34
CA TYR A 40 3.38 14.75 23.30
C TYR A 40 2.64 13.93 22.24
N GLU A 41 1.45 13.41 22.53
CA GLU A 41 0.63 12.63 21.60
C GLU A 41 0.09 13.48 20.44
N GLN A 42 0.07 14.81 20.58
CA GLN A 42 -0.46 15.72 19.58
C GLN A 42 0.66 16.34 18.72
N ASP A 43 0.38 16.57 17.44
CA ASP A 43 1.30 17.23 16.50
C ASP A 43 1.25 18.77 16.61
N ILE A 44 1.50 19.29 17.81
CA ILE A 44 1.42 20.72 18.12
C ILE A 44 2.73 21.43 17.80
N TYR A 45 2.68 22.38 16.87
CA TYR A 45 3.79 23.28 16.57
C TYR A 45 3.72 24.55 17.41
N ILE A 46 4.84 24.94 18.01
CA ILE A 46 5.01 26.24 18.68
C ILE A 46 6.07 27.08 17.97
N PRO A 47 5.99 28.43 18.05
CA PRO A 47 7.02 29.31 17.51
C PRO A 47 8.37 29.10 18.21
N ALA A 48 9.44 29.14 17.42
CA ALA A 48 10.82 29.06 17.87
C ALA A 48 11.75 29.90 16.98
N THR A 49 12.95 30.14 17.49
CA THR A 49 14.11 30.63 16.75
C THR A 49 15.17 29.53 16.74
N PHE A 50 15.84 29.37 15.62
CA PHE A 50 16.94 28.43 15.47
C PHE A 50 18.21 29.19 15.12
N GLU A 51 19.32 28.85 15.77
CA GLU A 51 20.64 29.38 15.46
C GLU A 51 21.63 28.23 15.24
N PHE A 52 22.41 28.36 14.16
CA PHE A 52 23.50 27.45 13.82
C PHE A 52 24.62 28.21 13.09
N ASN A 53 25.87 27.97 13.50
CA ASN A 53 27.06 28.64 12.95
C ASN A 53 26.93 30.18 12.85
N GLY A 54 26.31 30.80 13.86
CA GLY A 54 26.09 32.26 13.94
C GLY A 54 25.01 32.80 12.99
N THR A 55 24.32 31.93 12.24
CA THR A 55 23.15 32.31 11.44
C THR A 55 21.88 32.03 12.23
N VAL A 56 20.93 32.97 12.20
CA VAL A 56 19.69 32.91 12.99
C VAL A 56 18.47 32.88 12.07
N TRP A 57 17.59 31.90 12.27
CA TRP A 57 16.29 31.76 11.63
C TRP A 57 15.19 32.10 12.65
N ASN A 58 14.53 33.25 12.47
CA ASN A 58 13.55 33.78 13.43
C ASN A 58 12.14 33.20 13.27
N ASN A 59 11.81 32.64 12.11
CA ASN A 59 10.51 32.05 11.81
C ASN A 59 10.61 30.53 11.67
N VAL A 60 10.85 29.87 12.79
CA VAL A 60 10.91 28.42 12.90
C VAL A 60 9.75 27.94 13.76
N SER A 61 9.21 26.77 13.45
CA SER A 61 8.27 26.07 14.32
C SER A 61 8.95 24.83 14.90
N ILE A 62 8.74 24.53 16.18
CA ILE A 62 9.19 23.29 16.82
C ILE A 62 8.01 22.46 17.28
N ARG A 63 8.12 21.13 17.20
CA ARG A 63 7.20 20.19 17.83
C ARG A 63 7.93 18.95 18.35
N ILE A 64 7.25 18.18 19.20
CA ILE A 64 7.63 16.80 19.50
C ILE A 64 7.36 15.92 18.27
N ARG A 65 8.24 14.95 18.02
CA ARG A 65 8.11 13.98 16.93
C ARG A 65 8.38 12.55 17.42
N GLY A 66 8.04 11.60 16.57
CA GLY A 66 8.13 10.17 16.83
C GLY A 66 6.75 9.55 16.77
N ASP A 67 6.68 8.28 17.11
CA ASP A 67 5.43 7.59 17.43
C ASP A 67 5.55 7.06 18.87
N GLY A 68 5.83 5.76 19.07
CA GLY A 68 6.12 5.21 20.40
C GLY A 68 7.19 5.95 21.20
N SER A 69 8.22 6.50 20.55
CA SER A 69 9.31 7.25 21.19
C SER A 69 8.86 8.56 21.86
N ARG A 70 7.65 9.07 21.55
CA ARG A 70 7.10 10.25 22.22
C ARG A 70 6.75 10.01 23.68
N THR A 71 6.52 8.76 24.07
CA THR A 71 6.24 8.38 25.46
C THR A 71 7.48 8.44 26.35
N LEU A 72 8.67 8.43 25.74
CA LEU A 72 9.93 8.37 26.45
C LEU A 72 10.25 9.69 27.18
N PRO A 73 11.02 9.63 28.28
CA PRO A 73 11.40 10.81 29.06
C PRO A 73 12.13 11.87 28.26
N LYS A 74 13.04 11.49 27.34
CA LYS A 74 13.71 12.38 26.39
C LYS A 74 13.01 12.31 25.04
N LYS A 75 12.48 13.44 24.57
CA LYS A 75 11.65 13.47 23.37
C LYS A 75 12.42 13.94 22.15
N SER A 76 12.19 13.28 21.02
CA SER A 76 12.68 13.71 19.72
C SER A 76 11.99 15.00 19.27
N LEU A 77 12.71 15.86 18.55
CA LEU A 77 12.26 17.18 18.13
C LEU A 77 12.18 17.28 16.60
N LYS A 78 11.15 17.98 16.08
CA LYS A 78 11.08 18.38 14.66
C LYS A 78 11.07 19.90 14.57
N LEU A 79 11.98 20.45 13.76
CA LEU A 79 11.96 21.85 13.36
C LEU A 79 11.41 22.00 11.94
N ARG A 80 10.59 23.02 11.72
CA ARG A 80 10.10 23.45 10.40
C ARG A 80 10.48 24.91 10.17
N PHE A 81 11.12 25.19 9.04
CA PHE A 81 11.52 26.54 8.65
C PHE A 81 10.42 27.16 7.79
N ASN A 82 9.76 28.21 8.29
CA ASN A 82 8.54 28.72 7.66
C ASN A 82 8.81 29.77 6.56
N ASP A 83 10.00 30.38 6.53
CA ASP A 83 10.41 31.42 5.55
C ASP A 83 11.30 30.86 4.41
N GLY A 84 11.31 29.55 4.21
CA GLY A 84 12.16 28.86 3.23
C GLY A 84 13.20 27.98 3.88
N ALA A 85 14.08 27.41 3.06
CA ALA A 85 15.02 26.39 3.50
C ALA A 85 16.08 26.91 4.50
N TYR A 86 16.43 26.05 5.43
CA TYR A 86 17.69 26.03 6.15
C TYR A 86 18.88 25.84 5.19
N ILE A 87 20.11 25.86 5.73
CA ILE A 87 21.34 25.53 4.99
C ILE A 87 21.17 24.21 4.22
N ASP A 88 21.77 24.19 3.03
CA ASP A 88 21.79 23.07 2.08
C ASP A 88 20.42 22.69 1.51
N GLY A 89 19.38 23.53 1.65
CA GLY A 89 18.08 23.35 0.98
C GLY A 89 17.03 22.60 1.79
N ARG A 90 17.31 22.22 3.04
CA ARG A 90 16.35 21.49 3.89
C ARG A 90 15.27 22.43 4.44
N THR A 91 14.00 22.03 4.41
CA THR A 91 12.89 22.83 4.99
C THR A 91 12.48 22.35 6.39
N SER A 92 13.00 21.21 6.82
CA SER A 92 12.79 20.67 8.16
C SER A 92 14.04 19.97 8.69
N LEU A 93 14.13 19.85 10.02
CA LEU A 93 15.17 19.08 10.71
C LEU A 93 14.50 18.07 11.64
N ASN A 94 14.94 16.83 11.51
CA ASN A 94 14.49 15.66 12.24
C ASN A 94 15.56 15.32 13.29
N ILE A 95 15.33 15.66 14.56
CA ILE A 95 16.33 15.57 15.63
C ILE A 95 15.90 14.47 16.62
N ASN A 96 16.47 13.28 16.50
CA ASN A 96 16.13 12.10 17.30
C ASN A 96 16.86 12.06 18.64
N ALA A 97 16.13 11.73 19.71
CA ALA A 97 16.66 11.60 21.07
C ALA A 97 17.48 10.32 21.30
N GLU A 98 17.27 9.28 20.48
CA GLU A 98 17.91 7.96 20.57
C GLU A 98 17.88 7.38 22.00
N TYR A 99 16.79 7.61 22.73
CA TYR A 99 16.70 7.31 24.17
C TYR A 99 16.81 5.81 24.49
N GLU A 100 16.34 4.95 23.58
CA GLU A 100 16.43 3.48 23.73
C GLU A 100 17.77 2.91 23.24
N ASP A 101 18.56 3.65 22.45
CA ASP A 101 19.90 3.23 22.03
C ASP A 101 20.90 3.59 23.14
N PRO A 102 21.45 2.62 23.89
CA PRO A 102 22.36 2.91 24.99
C PRO A 102 23.76 3.32 24.50
N THR A 103 23.96 3.52 23.19
CA THR A 103 25.25 3.85 22.58
C THR A 103 25.28 5.19 21.87
N TYR A 104 24.14 5.75 21.44
CA TYR A 104 24.02 6.81 20.43
C TYR A 104 24.65 6.46 19.05
N ILE A 105 25.15 5.25 18.81
CA ILE A 105 25.98 4.92 17.65
C ILE A 105 25.22 4.06 16.63
N GLN A 106 24.20 3.29 17.03
CA GLN A 106 23.63 2.25 16.18
C GLN A 106 23.11 2.81 14.86
N GLN A 107 22.20 3.80 14.90
CA GLN A 107 21.65 4.40 13.68
C GLN A 107 22.71 5.15 12.86
N TYR A 108 23.63 5.86 13.53
CA TYR A 108 24.72 6.56 12.86
C TYR A 108 25.58 5.60 12.03
N LEU A 109 25.99 4.48 12.64
CA LEU A 109 26.85 3.53 11.98
C LEU A 109 26.08 2.72 10.93
N ALA A 110 24.86 2.27 11.25
CA ALA A 110 24.04 1.47 10.36
C ALA A 110 23.69 2.23 9.07
N SER A 111 23.21 3.48 9.18
CA SER A 111 22.90 4.32 8.02
C SER A 111 24.14 4.66 7.19
N ARG A 112 25.29 4.83 7.84
CA ARG A 112 26.56 5.04 7.15
C ARG A 112 27.01 3.80 6.37
N LEU A 113 27.03 2.62 6.99
CA LEU A 113 27.41 1.38 6.32
C LEU A 113 26.45 1.04 5.18
N MET A 114 25.16 1.34 5.35
CA MET A 114 24.15 1.22 4.30
C MET A 114 24.52 2.08 3.07
N GLN A 115 24.87 3.35 3.28
CA GLN A 115 25.33 4.23 2.20
C GLN A 115 26.66 3.79 1.58
N GLU A 116 27.64 3.40 2.38
CA GLU A 116 28.95 2.96 1.91
C GLU A 116 28.88 1.62 1.15
N SER A 117 27.83 0.82 1.37
CA SER A 117 27.52 -0.34 0.54
C SER A 117 27.01 0.05 -0.85
N GLY A 118 26.50 1.27 -1.02
CA GLY A 118 25.86 1.74 -2.25
C GLY A 118 24.34 1.71 -2.20
N GLN A 119 23.72 1.43 -1.05
CA GLN A 119 22.28 1.57 -0.87
C GLN A 119 21.91 3.04 -0.68
N TYR A 120 20.79 3.47 -1.27
CA TYR A 120 20.19 4.74 -0.90
C TYR A 120 19.66 4.68 0.53
N CYS A 121 20.23 5.51 1.41
CA CYS A 121 19.83 5.61 2.81
C CYS A 121 20.05 7.05 3.31
N PHE A 122 19.25 7.44 4.30
CA PHE A 122 19.33 8.74 4.96
C PHE A 122 20.68 8.89 5.68
N THR A 123 21.15 10.13 5.86
CA THR A 123 22.27 10.40 6.76
C THR A 123 21.80 10.62 8.18
N ALA A 124 22.57 10.15 9.15
CA ALA A 124 22.42 10.48 10.57
C ALA A 124 23.72 11.10 11.10
N GLU A 125 23.61 12.15 11.91
CA GLU A 125 24.77 12.86 12.45
C GLU A 125 24.53 13.30 13.89
N HIS A 126 25.52 13.16 14.77
CA HIS A 126 25.41 13.66 16.15
C HIS A 126 25.39 15.19 16.20
N VAL A 127 24.48 15.73 17.01
CA VAL A 127 24.34 17.16 17.27
C VAL A 127 24.14 17.42 18.76
N ARG A 128 24.68 18.52 19.26
CA ARG A 128 24.38 19.05 20.60
C ARG A 128 23.22 20.02 20.47
N VAL A 129 22.14 19.79 21.20
CA VAL A 129 20.99 20.70 21.24
C VAL A 129 21.09 21.56 22.49
N TYR A 130 20.95 22.87 22.31
CA TYR A 130 20.79 23.84 23.39
C TYR A 130 19.38 24.42 23.30
N LEU A 131 18.61 24.30 24.38
CA LEU A 131 17.27 24.85 24.47
C LEU A 131 17.27 26.02 25.45
N ASN A 132 16.83 27.20 24.99
CA ASN A 132 16.78 28.42 25.77
C ASN A 132 18.12 28.73 26.48
N GLY A 133 19.23 28.52 25.77
CA GLY A 133 20.60 28.80 26.22
C GLY A 133 21.22 27.73 27.14
N THR A 134 20.53 26.62 27.42
CA THR A 134 21.04 25.52 28.25
C THR A 134 21.25 24.28 27.41
N PHE A 135 22.33 23.52 27.65
CA PHE A 135 22.52 22.22 27.00
C PHE A 135 21.34 21.31 27.34
N PHE A 136 20.62 20.88 26.30
CA PHE A 136 19.42 20.07 26.42
C PHE A 136 19.72 18.59 26.22
N GLY A 137 20.68 18.26 25.36
CA GLY A 137 21.19 16.90 25.22
C GLY A 137 21.92 16.63 23.91
N LEU A 138 22.47 15.43 23.81
CA LEU A 138 23.01 14.81 22.61
C LEU A 138 21.87 14.18 21.80
N TYR A 139 21.82 14.46 20.51
CA TYR A 139 20.78 13.96 19.59
C TYR A 139 21.40 13.51 18.27
N LEU A 140 20.64 12.81 17.45
CA LEU A 140 20.97 12.55 16.04
C LEU A 140 20.11 13.43 15.13
N LEU A 141 20.75 14.18 14.23
CA LEU A 141 20.10 14.81 13.10
C LEU A 141 19.96 13.79 11.97
N ASN A 142 18.72 13.43 11.64
CA ASN A 142 18.42 12.53 10.54
C ASN A 142 18.01 13.33 9.30
N GLU A 143 18.52 12.95 8.14
CA GLU A 143 18.02 13.42 6.86
C GLU A 143 16.56 12.98 6.66
N ALA A 144 15.72 13.90 6.19
CA ALA A 144 14.37 13.56 5.77
C ALA A 144 14.42 12.87 4.40
N VAL A 145 13.61 11.84 4.21
CA VAL A 145 13.36 11.23 2.90
C VAL A 145 12.25 12.03 2.23
N ASP A 146 12.63 13.14 1.62
CA ASP A 146 11.77 14.11 0.93
C ASP A 146 12.28 14.36 -0.50
N GLU A 147 11.68 15.28 -1.25
CA GLU A 147 12.07 15.59 -2.63
C GLU A 147 13.57 15.91 -2.76
N ARG A 148 14.13 16.60 -1.75
CA ARG A 148 15.54 16.94 -1.72
C ARG A 148 16.41 15.68 -1.59
N PHE A 149 16.01 14.69 -0.78
CA PHE A 149 16.74 13.42 -0.65
C PHE A 149 17.02 12.80 -2.02
N PHE A 150 16.01 12.77 -2.87
CA PHE A 150 16.07 12.23 -4.23
C PHE A 150 16.89 13.13 -5.18
N GLU A 151 16.61 14.44 -5.17
CA GLU A 151 17.30 15.41 -6.04
C GLU A 151 18.82 15.36 -5.88
N ILE A 152 19.32 15.36 -4.63
CA ILE A 152 20.78 15.36 -4.39
C ILE A 152 21.46 14.03 -4.73
N ARG A 153 20.67 12.98 -4.95
CA ARG A 153 21.13 11.63 -5.37
C ARG A 153 20.94 11.38 -6.87
N GLY A 154 20.42 12.37 -7.61
CA GLY A 154 20.18 12.26 -9.05
C GLY A 154 18.96 11.40 -9.41
N LEU A 155 18.02 11.27 -8.47
CA LEU A 155 16.72 10.62 -8.64
C LEU A 155 15.64 11.68 -8.88
N ASP A 156 14.48 11.28 -9.38
CA ASP A 156 13.36 12.19 -9.61
C ASP A 156 12.71 12.61 -8.29
N PRO A 157 12.69 13.90 -7.94
CA PRO A 157 11.99 14.36 -6.73
C PRO A 157 10.47 14.16 -6.81
N ASN A 158 9.89 13.90 -8.00
CA ASN A 158 8.45 13.73 -8.18
C ASN A 158 8.00 12.26 -8.15
N GLY A 159 8.91 11.31 -7.89
CA GLY A 159 8.55 9.91 -7.73
C GLY A 159 7.62 9.70 -6.53
N ALA A 160 6.72 8.72 -6.65
CA ALA A 160 5.80 8.36 -5.59
C ALA A 160 6.56 7.66 -4.46
N THR A 161 6.52 8.22 -3.25
CA THR A 161 7.21 7.65 -2.08
C THR A 161 6.20 7.35 -0.99
N TYR A 162 6.18 6.10 -0.52
CA TYR A 162 5.29 5.61 0.51
C TYR A 162 6.12 5.18 1.72
N LYS A 163 5.81 5.71 2.89
CA LYS A 163 6.41 5.29 4.16
C LYS A 163 5.58 4.15 4.73
N ALA A 164 6.23 3.03 5.07
CA ALA A 164 5.65 2.03 5.96
C ALA A 164 5.42 2.69 7.33
N ALA A 165 4.15 2.99 7.65
CA ALA A 165 3.78 3.87 8.76
C ALA A 165 3.24 3.13 9.98
N LEU A 166 2.73 1.90 9.78
CA LEU A 166 2.25 1.01 10.82
C LEU A 166 2.82 -0.41 10.64
N ASP A 167 2.94 -1.14 11.74
CA ASP A 167 3.21 -2.59 11.70
C ASP A 167 2.16 -3.28 10.80
N GLY A 168 2.60 -4.24 9.98
CA GLY A 168 1.76 -4.87 8.95
C GLY A 168 1.98 -4.33 7.53
N SER A 169 2.83 -3.30 7.37
CA SER A 169 3.35 -2.82 6.08
C SER A 169 4.33 -3.83 5.47
N SER A 170 3.89 -5.06 5.23
CA SER A 170 4.74 -6.17 4.81
C SER A 170 4.86 -6.31 3.30
N LEU A 171 4.14 -5.53 2.49
CA LEU A 171 3.93 -5.80 1.06
C LEU A 171 3.26 -7.16 0.79
N SER A 172 2.63 -7.74 1.81
CA SER A 172 1.89 -9.00 1.70
C SER A 172 0.50 -8.74 1.09
N ILE A 173 -0.19 -9.78 0.64
CA ILE A 173 -1.58 -9.66 0.20
C ILE A 173 -2.57 -9.27 1.32
N PHE A 174 -2.14 -9.31 2.59
CA PHE A 174 -2.91 -8.80 3.72
C PHE A 174 -2.57 -7.34 4.06
N ASP A 175 -1.57 -6.77 3.37
CA ASP A 175 -1.21 -5.37 3.52
C ASP A 175 -2.29 -4.50 2.86
N GLN A 176 -2.56 -3.36 3.50
CA GLN A 176 -3.59 -2.41 3.09
C GLN A 176 -2.93 -1.04 2.96
N PRO A 177 -2.53 -0.64 1.74
CA PRO A 177 -1.85 0.63 1.47
C PRO A 177 -2.44 1.82 2.22
N GLN A 178 -3.75 2.00 2.13
CA GLN A 178 -4.46 3.13 2.73
C GLN A 178 -4.38 3.22 4.25
N TYR A 179 -4.22 2.06 4.91
CA TYR A 179 -4.18 1.99 6.37
C TYR A 179 -2.75 1.93 6.90
N HIS A 180 -1.89 1.11 6.30
CA HIS A 180 -0.53 0.88 6.81
C HIS A 180 0.51 1.89 6.30
N TRP A 181 0.22 2.63 5.22
CA TRP A 181 1.22 3.46 4.55
C TRP A 181 0.87 4.95 4.59
N GLU A 182 1.90 5.79 4.50
CA GLU A 182 1.75 7.24 4.39
C GLU A 182 2.51 7.73 3.16
N GLN A 183 1.80 8.33 2.19
CA GLN A 183 2.46 8.95 1.04
C GLN A 183 3.23 10.21 1.46
N LYS A 184 4.44 10.35 0.91
CA LYS A 184 5.38 11.45 1.23
C LYS A 184 5.62 12.39 0.08
N THR A 185 5.76 11.85 -1.13
CA THR A 185 6.05 12.61 -2.35
C THR A 185 5.32 11.99 -3.54
N GLY A 186 5.29 12.71 -4.66
CA GLY A 186 4.70 12.26 -5.91
C GLY A 186 3.18 12.45 -5.98
N PRO A 187 2.56 12.10 -7.12
CA PRO A 187 1.12 12.18 -7.29
C PRO A 187 0.42 11.12 -6.41
N ASP A 188 -0.60 11.54 -5.68
CA ASP A 188 -1.49 10.64 -4.95
C ASP A 188 -2.61 10.16 -5.87
N VAL A 189 -2.51 8.91 -6.29
CA VAL A 189 -3.51 8.19 -7.08
C VAL A 189 -4.23 7.14 -6.23
N ASN A 190 -4.47 7.48 -4.96
CA ASN A 190 -5.02 6.56 -3.95
C ASN A 190 -4.13 5.32 -3.76
N MET A 191 -2.81 5.51 -3.79
CA MET A 191 -1.78 4.46 -3.67
C MET A 191 -1.95 3.25 -4.63
N ALA A 192 -2.66 3.43 -5.75
CA ALA A 192 -3.00 2.34 -6.66
C ALA A 192 -1.77 1.63 -7.24
N ASP A 193 -0.69 2.36 -7.50
CA ASP A 193 0.60 1.83 -7.94
C ASP A 193 1.27 0.94 -6.87
N LEU A 194 1.22 1.34 -5.60
CA LEU A 194 1.70 0.51 -4.48
C LEU A 194 0.85 -0.77 -4.35
N GLN A 195 -0.47 -0.68 -4.52
CA GLN A 195 -1.33 -1.87 -4.52
C GLN A 195 -0.99 -2.82 -5.67
N VAL A 196 -0.71 -2.29 -6.87
CA VAL A 196 -0.24 -3.10 -8.00
C VAL A 196 1.08 -3.80 -7.65
N LEU A 197 2.04 -3.08 -7.07
CA LEU A 197 3.31 -3.67 -6.63
C LEU A 197 3.08 -4.84 -5.65
N ILE A 198 2.22 -4.64 -4.64
CA ILE A 198 1.88 -5.67 -3.65
C ILE A 198 1.29 -6.89 -4.37
N ASN A 199 0.31 -6.68 -5.24
CA ASN A 199 -0.34 -7.77 -5.98
C ASN A 199 0.65 -8.55 -6.85
N GLU A 200 1.54 -7.86 -7.57
CA GLU A 200 2.57 -8.48 -8.41
C GLU A 200 3.60 -9.26 -7.58
N LEU A 201 4.07 -8.71 -6.46
CA LEU A 201 4.99 -9.40 -5.54
C LEU A 201 4.41 -10.72 -5.03
N ASN A 202 3.13 -10.75 -4.70
CA ASN A 202 2.46 -11.94 -4.16
C ASN A 202 2.12 -12.94 -5.29
N SER A 203 1.51 -12.48 -6.38
CA SER A 203 1.00 -13.34 -7.47
C SER A 203 2.08 -13.91 -8.40
N THR A 204 3.25 -13.27 -8.52
CA THR A 204 4.32 -13.74 -9.42
C THR A 204 4.77 -15.15 -9.02
N PRO A 205 4.73 -16.16 -9.90
CA PRO A 205 5.22 -17.50 -9.55
C PRO A 205 6.70 -17.48 -9.17
N GLN A 206 7.09 -18.27 -8.18
CA GLN A 206 8.47 -18.29 -7.66
C GLN A 206 9.53 -18.52 -8.75
N ALA A 207 9.23 -19.37 -9.74
CA ALA A 207 10.14 -19.65 -10.86
C ALA A 207 10.39 -18.44 -11.78
N GLU A 208 9.50 -17.44 -11.77
CA GLU A 208 9.60 -16.21 -12.56
C GLU A 208 10.03 -15.01 -11.72
N PHE A 209 10.21 -15.18 -10.41
CA PHE A 209 10.44 -14.08 -9.48
C PHE A 209 11.73 -13.31 -9.79
N GLY A 210 12.81 -14.02 -10.14
CA GLY A 210 14.03 -13.37 -10.61
C GLY A 210 13.81 -12.46 -11.83
N ASN A 211 12.98 -12.88 -12.80
CA ASN A 211 12.65 -12.07 -13.98
C ASN A 211 11.80 -10.85 -13.60
N TYR A 212 10.85 -11.02 -12.69
CA TYR A 212 10.06 -9.92 -12.14
C TYR A 212 10.93 -8.88 -11.43
N ILE A 213 11.90 -9.31 -10.61
CA ILE A 213 12.87 -8.40 -9.98
C ILE A 213 13.65 -7.60 -11.04
N ASP A 214 14.07 -8.23 -12.14
CA ASP A 214 14.75 -7.52 -13.24
C ASP A 214 13.83 -6.53 -13.99
N GLN A 215 12.51 -6.71 -13.93
CA GLN A 215 11.50 -5.87 -14.60
C GLN A 215 11.00 -4.72 -13.72
N SER A 216 10.76 -4.96 -12.44
CA SER A 216 10.16 -3.96 -11.53
C SER A 216 11.18 -3.30 -10.59
N PHE A 217 12.37 -3.87 -10.42
CA PHE A 217 13.40 -3.35 -9.52
C PHE A 217 14.78 -3.26 -10.21
N ASN A 218 15.74 -2.63 -9.52
CA ASN A 218 17.15 -2.82 -9.82
C ASN A 218 17.68 -4.01 -8.99
N ARG A 219 17.95 -5.14 -9.64
CA ARG A 219 18.42 -6.37 -8.97
C ARG A 219 19.60 -6.14 -8.03
N SER A 220 20.57 -5.30 -8.41
CA SER A 220 21.74 -5.04 -7.56
C SER A 220 21.39 -4.30 -6.27
N GLU A 221 20.37 -3.44 -6.29
CA GLU A 221 19.85 -2.76 -5.11
C GLU A 221 19.01 -3.72 -4.26
N VAL A 222 18.25 -4.63 -4.86
CA VAL A 222 17.53 -5.68 -4.11
C VAL A 222 18.49 -6.58 -3.34
N VAL A 223 19.50 -7.10 -4.04
CA VAL A 223 20.55 -7.93 -3.43
C VAL A 223 21.25 -7.17 -2.29
N ASN A 224 21.57 -5.90 -2.50
CA ASN A 224 22.30 -5.11 -1.52
C ASN A 224 21.43 -4.73 -0.30
N MET A 225 20.16 -4.35 -0.51
CA MET A 225 19.21 -4.03 0.54
C MET A 225 18.99 -5.23 1.46
N ILE A 226 18.66 -6.41 0.90
CA ILE A 226 18.46 -7.63 1.68
C ILE A 226 19.75 -8.03 2.41
N THR A 227 20.90 -7.97 1.73
CA THR A 227 22.19 -8.29 2.35
C THR A 227 22.48 -7.39 3.55
N MET A 228 22.28 -6.08 3.42
CA MET A 228 22.53 -5.14 4.51
C MET A 228 21.50 -5.26 5.63
N ASN A 229 20.24 -5.56 5.30
CA ASN A 229 19.19 -5.85 6.26
C ASN A 229 19.58 -7.01 7.19
N GLU A 230 20.07 -8.08 6.57
CA GLU A 230 20.59 -9.25 7.27
C GLU A 230 21.86 -8.91 8.05
N LEU A 231 22.88 -8.31 7.43
CA LEU A 231 24.13 -8.00 8.13
C LEU A 231 23.93 -7.09 9.33
N LEU A 232 23.02 -6.12 9.26
CA LEU A 232 22.71 -5.21 10.38
C LEU A 232 21.68 -5.78 11.37
N SER A 233 21.11 -6.95 11.10
CA SER A 233 20.01 -7.55 11.88
C SER A 233 18.83 -6.59 12.04
N LEU A 234 18.38 -5.93 10.97
CA LEU A 234 17.26 -4.99 11.01
C LEU A 234 15.93 -5.75 11.08
N GLY A 235 15.49 -6.08 12.30
CA GLY A 235 14.38 -6.99 12.50
C GLY A 235 12.98 -6.43 12.29
N SER A 236 12.83 -5.13 12.02
CA SER A 236 11.54 -4.51 11.68
C SER A 236 11.40 -4.13 10.22
N THR A 237 12.50 -4.00 9.48
CA THR A 237 12.58 -3.65 8.05
C THR A 237 12.16 -4.83 7.18
N TYR A 238 10.91 -5.23 7.41
CA TYR A 238 10.16 -6.33 6.83
C TYR A 238 8.68 -5.95 6.82
N TYR A 239 8.19 -5.42 7.95
CA TYR A 239 6.78 -5.06 8.17
C TYR A 239 6.61 -3.59 8.61
N HIS A 240 7.71 -2.85 8.79
CA HIS A 240 7.76 -1.44 9.16
C HIS A 240 9.16 -0.86 8.87
N ASN A 241 9.45 0.41 9.19
CA ASN A 241 10.81 0.99 9.16
C ASN A 241 11.47 1.01 7.77
N TYR A 242 10.71 1.28 6.71
CA TYR A 242 11.23 1.59 5.38
C TYR A 242 10.28 2.48 4.58
N PHE A 243 10.75 2.92 3.41
CA PHE A 243 9.94 3.52 2.37
C PHE A 243 10.01 2.67 1.11
N MET A 244 8.91 2.66 0.35
CA MET A 244 8.92 2.27 -1.06
C MET A 244 8.89 3.54 -1.91
N HIS A 245 9.76 3.60 -2.91
CA HIS A 245 9.81 4.70 -3.87
C HIS A 245 9.73 4.16 -5.30
N HIS A 246 8.82 4.69 -6.10
CA HIS A 246 8.76 4.44 -7.54
C HIS A 246 9.50 5.55 -8.28
N GLU A 247 10.67 5.21 -8.84
CA GLU A 247 11.49 6.12 -9.63
C GLU A 247 10.94 6.20 -11.07
N PRO A 248 10.31 7.32 -11.45
CA PRO A 248 9.56 7.42 -12.70
C PRO A 248 10.44 7.39 -13.95
N ASN A 249 11.71 7.83 -13.87
CA ASN A 249 12.58 7.83 -15.05
C ASN A 249 13.08 6.44 -15.42
N ALA A 250 13.27 5.58 -14.41
CA ALA A 250 13.66 4.20 -14.60
C ALA A 250 12.45 3.26 -14.73
N ASP A 251 11.29 3.70 -14.25
CA ASP A 251 10.10 2.88 -14.03
C ASP A 251 10.41 1.68 -13.12
N LYS A 252 11.02 1.97 -11.96
CA LYS A 252 11.53 0.97 -11.01
C LYS A 252 11.19 1.32 -9.58
N TRP A 253 10.88 0.30 -8.80
CA TRP A 253 10.72 0.40 -7.35
C TRP A 253 12.05 0.28 -6.62
N MET A 254 12.15 0.99 -5.50
CA MET A 254 13.27 0.95 -4.56
C MET A 254 12.75 0.83 -3.13
N MET A 255 13.42 0.04 -2.30
CA MET A 255 13.21 0.01 -0.85
C MET A 255 14.30 0.84 -0.15
N LEU A 256 13.89 1.78 0.71
CA LEU A 256 14.77 2.69 1.44
C LEU A 256 14.62 2.43 2.95
N PRO A 257 15.67 1.99 3.66
CA PRO A 257 15.58 1.72 5.09
C PRO A 257 15.37 3.01 5.89
N TRP A 258 14.63 2.89 7.00
CA TRP A 258 14.36 3.97 7.93
C TRP A 258 14.48 3.47 9.38
N ASP A 259 14.67 4.38 10.34
CA ASP A 259 14.62 4.08 11.78
C ASP A 259 15.48 2.88 12.19
N MET A 260 16.81 3.08 12.13
CA MET A 260 17.82 2.03 12.24
C MET A 260 18.54 2.05 13.61
N ASP A 261 17.84 2.47 14.66
CA ASP A 261 18.35 2.50 16.03
C ASP A 261 18.41 1.10 16.66
N LYS A 262 17.54 0.18 16.22
CA LYS A 262 17.53 -1.24 16.64
C LYS A 262 18.22 -2.13 15.61
N THR A 263 19.50 -2.40 15.83
CA THR A 263 20.33 -3.25 14.95
C THR A 263 20.91 -4.44 15.72
N LEU A 264 22.19 -4.77 15.48
CA LEU A 264 22.91 -5.89 16.08
C LEU A 264 22.84 -5.95 17.61
N LEU A 265 22.88 -4.82 18.32
CA LEU A 265 22.84 -4.83 19.80
C LEU A 265 21.48 -5.27 20.33
N TYR A 266 20.41 -4.93 19.60
CA TYR A 266 19.03 -5.22 19.99
C TYR A 266 18.62 -6.63 19.56
N TYR A 267 18.81 -6.96 18.28
CA TYR A 267 18.37 -8.23 17.69
C TYR A 267 19.40 -9.36 17.81
N GLY A 268 20.66 -9.03 18.07
CA GLY A 268 21.76 -9.97 18.20
C GLY A 268 22.36 -10.42 16.87
N SER A 269 23.53 -11.05 16.96
CA SER A 269 24.23 -11.63 15.81
C SER A 269 23.61 -12.93 15.31
N GLY A 270 22.76 -13.55 16.13
CA GLY A 270 22.05 -14.81 15.87
C GLY A 270 20.80 -14.67 14.98
N PHE A 271 20.56 -13.49 14.41
CA PHE A 271 19.35 -13.24 13.63
C PHE A 271 19.28 -14.16 12.39
N PRO A 272 18.16 -14.87 12.19
CA PRO A 272 18.04 -15.89 11.15
C PRO A 272 17.86 -15.28 9.75
N TYR A 273 18.52 -15.87 8.74
CA TYR A 273 18.49 -15.40 7.34
C TYR A 273 17.13 -15.57 6.66
N HIS A 274 16.31 -16.49 7.19
CA HIS A 274 15.02 -16.87 6.62
C HIS A 274 13.86 -16.10 7.26
N ARG A 275 14.13 -15.04 8.04
CA ARG A 275 13.09 -14.22 8.65
C ARG A 275 12.71 -13.09 7.70
N SER A 276 11.43 -13.03 7.38
CA SER A 276 10.83 -12.03 6.48
C SER A 276 9.71 -11.22 7.13
N SER A 277 9.49 -11.40 8.44
CA SER A 277 8.51 -10.67 9.24
C SER A 277 8.71 -10.87 10.74
N ARG A 278 7.81 -10.31 11.54
CA ARG A 278 7.61 -10.66 12.95
C ARG A 278 6.62 -11.82 13.04
N VAL A 279 6.70 -12.60 14.12
CA VAL A 279 5.93 -13.84 14.32
C VAL A 279 4.40 -13.70 14.28
N TRP A 280 3.84 -12.48 14.37
CA TRP A 280 2.39 -12.22 14.26
C TRP A 280 2.03 -11.36 13.05
N GLU A 281 2.99 -11.02 12.19
CA GLU A 281 2.78 -10.23 10.99
C GLU A 281 2.94 -11.12 9.75
N PRO A 282 2.26 -10.79 8.64
CA PRO A 282 2.51 -11.43 7.36
C PRO A 282 3.96 -11.30 6.91
N ASP A 283 4.45 -12.32 6.21
CA ASP A 283 5.78 -12.30 5.60
C ASP A 283 5.87 -11.29 4.46
N ASN A 284 7.04 -10.67 4.33
CA ASN A 284 7.31 -9.75 3.25
C ASN A 284 7.77 -10.50 1.99
N PRO A 285 6.95 -10.56 0.91
CA PRO A 285 7.28 -11.33 -0.28
C PRO A 285 8.48 -10.78 -1.04
N TYR A 286 8.80 -9.49 -0.92
CA TYR A 286 10.02 -8.91 -1.51
C TYR A 286 11.28 -9.53 -0.91
N HIS A 287 11.31 -9.69 0.42
CA HIS A 287 12.43 -10.35 1.10
C HIS A 287 12.41 -11.86 0.88
N GLU A 288 11.27 -12.49 1.17
CA GLU A 288 11.18 -13.94 1.29
C GLU A 288 11.37 -14.66 -0.05
N LYS A 289 10.74 -14.17 -1.11
CA LYS A 289 10.87 -14.77 -2.44
C LYS A 289 12.23 -14.52 -3.07
N SER A 290 12.90 -13.43 -2.69
CA SER A 290 14.27 -13.13 -3.11
C SER A 290 15.27 -14.11 -2.49
N ILE A 291 15.11 -14.48 -1.21
CA ILE A 291 15.98 -15.48 -0.57
C ILE A 291 15.62 -16.92 -0.95
N HIS A 292 14.42 -17.15 -1.48
CA HIS A 292 14.01 -18.44 -2.05
C HIS A 292 14.50 -18.65 -3.49
N ASP A 293 14.71 -17.57 -4.25
CA ASP A 293 15.27 -17.64 -5.61
C ASP A 293 16.77 -17.99 -5.57
N ASP A 294 17.15 -19.09 -6.23
CA ASP A 294 18.52 -19.62 -6.19
C ASP A 294 19.57 -18.62 -6.72
N GLN A 295 19.23 -17.84 -7.74
CA GLN A 295 20.15 -16.87 -8.31
C GLN A 295 20.34 -15.69 -7.36
N LEU A 296 19.25 -15.09 -6.90
CA LEU A 296 19.29 -13.97 -5.97
C LEU A 296 19.97 -14.36 -4.65
N LEU A 297 19.69 -15.56 -4.11
CA LEU A 297 20.35 -16.05 -2.90
C LEU A 297 21.87 -16.24 -3.10
N SER A 298 22.28 -16.75 -4.26
CA SER A 298 23.71 -16.83 -4.61
C SER A 298 24.36 -15.44 -4.69
N GLU A 299 23.66 -14.46 -5.25
CA GLU A 299 24.13 -13.07 -5.34
C GLU A 299 24.20 -12.40 -3.96
N ILE A 300 23.20 -12.61 -3.09
CA ILE A 300 23.18 -12.17 -1.68
C ILE A 300 24.36 -12.78 -0.92
N ARG A 301 24.58 -14.09 -1.05
CA ARG A 301 25.73 -14.77 -0.44
C ARG A 301 27.06 -14.17 -0.91
N ALA A 302 27.23 -13.93 -2.20
CA ALA A 302 28.43 -13.30 -2.75
C ALA A 302 28.61 -11.85 -2.26
N ARG A 303 27.49 -11.13 -2.08
CA ARG A 303 27.49 -9.77 -1.55
C ARG A 303 27.90 -9.73 -0.08
N ILE A 304 27.46 -10.68 0.75
CA ILE A 304 27.90 -10.84 2.15
C ILE A 304 29.42 -10.98 2.21
N VAL A 305 30.01 -11.88 1.41
CA VAL A 305 31.48 -12.08 1.35
C VAL A 305 32.19 -10.79 0.93
N THR A 306 31.64 -10.07 -0.04
CA THR A 306 32.20 -8.80 -0.52
C THR A 306 32.21 -7.75 0.60
N LEU A 307 31.08 -7.58 1.30
CA LEU A 307 30.93 -6.59 2.35
C LEU A 307 31.78 -6.93 3.59
N GLU A 308 31.82 -8.21 4.00
CA GLU A 308 32.70 -8.68 5.09
C GLU A 308 34.17 -8.32 4.81
N SER A 309 34.65 -8.54 3.58
CA SER A 309 36.04 -8.22 3.22
C SER A 309 36.34 -6.72 3.04
N THR A 310 35.32 -5.86 3.07
CA THR A 310 35.46 -4.43 2.79
C THR A 310 35.02 -3.56 3.97
N ILE A 311 33.72 -3.30 4.12
CA ILE A 311 33.17 -2.33 5.07
C ILE A 311 32.55 -2.98 6.32
N PHE A 312 32.20 -4.26 6.26
CA PHE A 312 31.52 -4.98 7.33
C PHE A 312 32.48 -5.88 8.12
N ASN A 313 33.54 -5.29 8.66
CA ASN A 313 34.50 -5.99 9.54
C ASN A 313 35.06 -5.04 10.59
N LEU A 314 35.62 -5.62 11.67
CA LEU A 314 36.19 -4.87 12.79
C LEU A 314 37.32 -3.92 12.38
N ALA A 315 38.12 -4.27 11.36
CA ALA A 315 39.22 -3.40 10.93
C ALA A 315 38.71 -2.10 10.28
N TYR A 316 37.54 -2.14 9.65
CA TYR A 316 36.87 -0.98 9.08
C TYR A 316 36.00 -0.23 10.10
N VAL A 317 35.24 -0.97 10.90
CA VAL A 317 34.24 -0.41 11.83
C VAL A 317 34.89 0.19 13.08
N ASN A 318 35.92 -0.43 13.66
CA ASN A 318 36.55 0.05 14.90
C ASN A 318 37.03 1.51 14.77
N PRO A 319 37.78 1.92 13.73
CA PRO A 319 38.20 3.32 13.61
C PRO A 319 37.04 4.32 13.55
N ILE A 320 35.89 3.93 13.00
CA ILE A 320 34.69 4.78 12.94
C ILE A 320 34.08 4.91 14.34
N ILE A 321 33.92 3.80 15.05
CA ILE A 321 33.41 3.76 16.43
C ILE A 321 34.34 4.53 17.37
N ASP A 322 35.65 4.27 17.34
CA ASP A 322 36.65 4.94 18.19
C ASP A 322 36.65 6.45 17.96
N SER A 323 36.54 6.88 16.70
CA SER A 323 36.46 8.28 16.32
C SER A 323 35.20 8.94 16.89
N ILE A 324 34.03 8.32 16.69
CA ILE A 324 32.78 8.94 17.16
C ILE A 324 32.66 8.90 18.67
N GLN A 325 33.12 7.82 19.32
CA GLN A 325 33.19 7.69 20.76
C GLN A 325 34.05 8.81 21.37
N THR A 326 35.20 9.10 20.76
CA THR A 326 36.05 10.23 21.19
C THR A 326 35.32 11.58 21.09
N VAL A 327 34.57 11.78 20.00
CA VAL A 327 33.86 13.04 19.73
C VAL A 327 32.66 13.25 20.67
N ILE A 328 31.89 12.19 20.99
CA ILE A 328 30.63 12.31 21.73
C ILE A 328 30.76 12.07 23.23
N SER A 329 31.86 11.48 23.73
CA SER A 329 32.02 11.09 25.13
C SER A 329 31.74 12.23 26.12
N ALA A 330 32.22 13.45 25.84
CA ALA A 330 31.97 14.61 26.70
C ALA A 330 30.48 15.00 26.73
N SER A 331 29.78 14.86 25.59
CA SER A 331 28.35 15.16 25.51
C SER A 331 27.52 14.10 26.22
N VAL A 332 27.88 12.82 26.12
CA VAL A 332 27.26 11.73 26.89
C VAL A 332 27.43 11.95 28.40
N ALA A 333 28.60 12.40 28.84
CA ALA A 333 28.84 12.69 30.25
C ALA A 333 28.03 13.88 30.80
N GLU A 334 27.68 14.83 29.93
CA GLU A 334 26.95 16.06 30.28
C GLU A 334 25.42 15.88 30.15
N ASP A 335 24.97 14.95 29.32
CA ASP A 335 23.55 14.69 29.10
C ASP A 335 22.95 13.99 30.33
N THR A 336 21.89 14.58 30.87
CA THR A 336 21.17 14.05 32.03
C THR A 336 19.73 13.67 31.70
N THR A 337 19.38 13.78 30.41
CA THR A 337 18.02 13.54 29.92
C THR A 337 17.85 12.14 29.34
N ASP A 338 18.95 11.47 29.01
CA ASP A 338 18.94 10.13 28.41
C ASP A 338 18.82 9.00 29.44
N ASN A 339 18.94 7.75 28.97
CA ASN A 339 18.92 6.55 29.81
C ASN A 339 20.33 5.97 30.02
N ILE A 340 21.36 6.83 30.06
CA ILE A 340 22.76 6.44 30.23
C ILE A 340 23.24 6.91 31.61
N PRO A 341 23.44 6.00 32.57
CA PRO A 341 23.76 6.39 33.95
C PRO A 341 25.14 7.04 34.09
N ASP A 342 26.13 6.55 33.33
CA ASP A 342 27.48 7.10 33.30
C ASP A 342 28.27 6.65 32.04
N VAL A 343 29.41 7.31 31.82
CA VAL A 343 30.31 7.04 30.69
C VAL A 343 30.89 5.62 30.73
N SER A 344 31.02 5.00 31.91
CA SER A 344 31.53 3.63 32.00
C SER A 344 30.52 2.63 31.45
N PHE A 345 29.25 2.76 31.82
CA PHE A 345 28.15 1.96 31.27
C PHE A 345 28.06 2.14 29.75
N TRP A 346 28.08 3.39 29.28
CA TRP A 346 28.07 3.69 27.85
C TRP A 346 29.23 3.02 27.11
N ASN A 347 30.45 3.13 27.61
CA ASN A 347 31.62 2.47 27.02
C ASN A 347 31.46 0.94 26.96
N THR A 348 30.85 0.31 27.97
CA THR A 348 30.52 -1.12 27.92
C THR A 348 29.58 -1.42 26.76
N LYS A 349 28.53 -0.62 26.57
CA LYS A 349 27.56 -0.83 25.49
C LYS A 349 28.13 -0.58 24.09
N VAL A 350 29.01 0.40 23.95
CA VAL A 350 29.77 0.61 22.70
C VAL A 350 30.66 -0.60 22.40
N ASN A 351 31.33 -1.17 23.40
CA ASN A 351 32.14 -2.37 23.23
C ASN A 351 31.30 -3.62 22.90
N ASP A 352 30.14 -3.79 23.54
CA ASP A 352 29.17 -4.86 23.24
C ASP A 352 28.76 -4.77 21.77
N TYR A 353 28.34 -3.58 21.31
CA TYR A 353 27.92 -3.35 19.93
C TYR A 353 29.03 -3.67 18.93
N ASN A 354 30.25 -3.21 19.21
CA ASN A 354 31.41 -3.49 18.37
C ASN A 354 31.68 -4.99 18.23
N GLY A 355 31.51 -5.75 19.31
CA GLY A 355 31.70 -7.21 19.32
C GLY A 355 30.80 -7.97 18.35
N HIS A 356 29.65 -7.42 17.95
CA HIS A 356 28.70 -8.11 17.08
C HIS A 356 29.15 -8.18 15.60
N PHE A 357 30.03 -7.29 15.14
CA PHE A 357 30.47 -7.29 13.73
C PHE A 357 31.40 -8.47 13.41
N GLY A 358 32.20 -8.94 14.37
CA GLY A 358 33.25 -9.92 14.11
C GLY A 358 32.77 -11.31 13.64
N ASN A 359 31.55 -11.71 14.02
CA ASN A 359 31.01 -13.05 13.72
C ASN A 359 29.70 -13.02 12.92
N ARG A 360 29.17 -11.85 12.59
CA ARG A 360 27.83 -11.77 11.97
C ARG A 360 27.81 -12.32 10.55
N ALA A 361 28.76 -11.91 9.71
CA ALA A 361 28.83 -12.38 8.32
C ALA A 361 29.08 -13.89 8.25
N SER A 362 30.03 -14.41 9.04
CA SER A 362 30.30 -15.86 9.11
C SER A 362 29.09 -16.66 9.60
N TYR A 363 28.35 -16.16 10.59
CA TYR A 363 27.12 -16.81 11.05
C TYR A 363 26.04 -16.85 9.95
N LEU A 364 25.82 -15.75 9.22
CA LEU A 364 24.91 -15.71 8.08
C LEU A 364 25.30 -16.67 6.96
N LEU A 365 26.60 -16.71 6.61
CA LEU A 365 27.10 -17.64 5.60
C LEU A 365 26.90 -19.09 6.02
N THR A 366 27.15 -19.44 7.28
CA THR A 366 26.85 -20.76 7.83
C THR A 366 25.37 -21.10 7.70
N GLN A 367 24.47 -20.16 8.00
CA GLN A 367 23.04 -20.41 7.81
C GLN A 367 22.71 -20.70 6.35
N ILE A 368 23.13 -19.84 5.42
CA ILE A 368 22.89 -20.01 3.99
C ILE A 368 23.50 -21.32 3.45
N ASP A 369 24.65 -21.75 3.98
CA ASP A 369 25.38 -22.90 3.49
C ASP A 369 25.01 -24.23 4.17
N GLU A 370 24.33 -24.21 5.32
CA GLU A 370 24.09 -25.42 6.11
C GLU A 370 22.63 -25.64 6.52
N TYR A 371 21.80 -24.58 6.63
CA TYR A 371 20.42 -24.71 7.11
C TYR A 371 19.51 -25.20 5.98
N PRO A 372 18.36 -25.84 6.28
CA PRO A 372 17.34 -26.11 5.27
C PRO A 372 17.01 -24.86 4.44
N ARG A 373 16.72 -25.06 3.16
CA ARG A 373 16.24 -24.00 2.26
C ARG A 373 14.77 -23.68 2.54
N ASN A 374 14.39 -22.42 2.35
CA ASN A 374 13.00 -21.98 2.38
C ASN A 374 12.17 -22.78 1.38
N PHE A 375 10.86 -22.87 1.62
CA PHE A 375 9.93 -23.65 0.81
C PHE A 375 8.55 -23.01 0.84
N THR A 376 7.76 -23.17 -0.22
CA THR A 376 6.43 -22.57 -0.32
C THR A 376 5.37 -23.48 0.24
N VAL A 377 4.49 -22.95 1.09
CA VAL A 377 3.31 -23.65 1.61
C VAL A 377 2.10 -23.18 0.83
N GLU A 378 1.21 -24.10 0.46
CA GLU A 378 -0.10 -23.75 -0.10
C GLU A 378 -0.92 -22.96 0.93
N ARG A 379 -1.64 -21.93 0.47
CA ARG A 379 -2.52 -21.17 1.35
C ARG A 379 -3.95 -21.68 1.27
N ILE A 380 -4.52 -22.03 2.43
CA ILE A 380 -5.93 -22.40 2.61
C ILE A 380 -6.53 -21.40 3.60
N GLY A 381 -7.34 -20.47 3.10
CA GLY A 381 -7.93 -19.41 3.92
C GLY A 381 -9.22 -19.81 4.65
N VAL A 382 -9.94 -20.82 4.15
CA VAL A 382 -11.25 -21.24 4.67
C VAL A 382 -11.36 -22.76 4.67
N ALA A 383 -11.91 -23.34 5.74
CA ALA A 383 -12.23 -24.76 5.79
C ALA A 383 -13.45 -25.07 6.67
N GLU A 384 -14.02 -26.25 6.46
CA GLU A 384 -15.19 -26.73 7.21
C GLU A 384 -14.82 -27.16 8.65
N PRO A 385 -15.54 -26.67 9.69
CA PRO A 385 -15.35 -27.09 11.07
C PRO A 385 -15.59 -28.59 11.24
N GLY A 386 -14.68 -29.27 11.93
CA GLY A 386 -14.73 -30.71 12.16
C GLY A 386 -14.44 -31.54 10.90
N GLY A 387 -14.14 -30.88 9.77
CA GLY A 387 -13.73 -31.50 8.52
C GLY A 387 -12.26 -31.92 8.52
N THR A 388 -11.76 -32.23 7.33
CA THR A 388 -10.33 -32.50 7.09
C THR A 388 -9.78 -31.48 6.11
N MET A 389 -8.59 -30.96 6.40
CA MET A 389 -7.82 -30.13 5.49
C MET A 389 -6.63 -30.94 4.98
N GLU A 390 -6.46 -30.99 3.66
CA GLU A 390 -5.26 -31.51 3.03
C GLU A 390 -4.41 -30.31 2.61
N LEU A 391 -3.18 -30.24 3.11
CA LEU A 391 -2.26 -29.12 2.89
C LEU A 391 -1.00 -29.64 2.18
N HIS A 392 -0.58 -28.95 1.12
CA HIS A 392 0.62 -29.26 0.35
C HIS A 392 1.69 -28.18 0.50
N TRP A 393 2.95 -28.54 0.26
CA TRP A 393 4.06 -27.58 0.16
C TRP A 393 5.14 -28.07 -0.81
N THR A 394 6.03 -27.18 -1.24
CA THR A 394 7.23 -27.58 -2.00
C THR A 394 8.27 -28.19 -1.09
N PRO A 395 9.14 -29.11 -1.55
CA PRO A 395 10.17 -29.69 -0.71
C PRO A 395 11.23 -28.65 -0.31
N SER A 396 11.56 -28.60 0.98
CA SER A 396 12.80 -27.98 1.48
C SER A 396 13.99 -28.91 1.24
N VAL A 397 15.18 -28.33 1.06
CA VAL A 397 16.43 -29.06 0.79
C VAL A 397 17.50 -28.62 1.78
N SER A 398 18.24 -29.57 2.36
CA SER A 398 19.46 -29.28 3.11
C SER A 398 20.65 -29.12 2.15
N PRO A 399 21.35 -27.98 2.12
CA PRO A 399 22.55 -27.79 1.28
C PRO A 399 23.67 -28.79 1.59
N ILE A 400 23.72 -29.30 2.82
CA ILE A 400 24.68 -30.32 3.28
C ILE A 400 24.08 -31.75 3.28
N SER A 401 23.00 -31.96 2.52
CA SER A 401 22.40 -33.28 2.26
C SER A 401 21.92 -34.03 3.51
N ARG A 402 21.50 -33.32 4.56
CA ARG A 402 20.81 -33.93 5.70
C ARG A 402 19.35 -34.27 5.36
N PRO A 403 18.77 -35.34 5.94
CA PRO A 403 17.35 -35.65 5.77
C PRO A 403 16.48 -34.50 6.29
N ILE A 404 15.43 -34.16 5.52
CA ILE A 404 14.44 -33.17 5.92
C ILE A 404 13.21 -33.86 6.50
N SER A 405 12.66 -33.26 7.55
CA SER A 405 11.34 -33.57 8.10
C SER A 405 10.58 -32.28 8.34
N TYR A 406 9.25 -32.34 8.38
CA TYR A 406 8.40 -31.18 8.61
C TYR A 406 7.59 -31.30 9.89
N ARG A 407 7.14 -30.15 10.38
CA ARG A 407 6.13 -30.02 11.42
C ARG A 407 5.01 -29.10 10.92
N PHE A 408 3.78 -29.56 11.03
CA PHE A 408 2.59 -28.72 10.90
C PHE A 408 2.07 -28.35 12.30
N THR A 409 1.67 -27.09 12.48
CA THR A 409 1.03 -26.59 13.70
C THR A 409 -0.22 -25.78 13.36
N LEU A 410 -1.28 -25.91 14.16
CA LEU A 410 -2.49 -25.08 14.14
C LEU A 410 -2.71 -24.49 15.55
N SER A 411 -3.02 -23.20 15.64
CA SER A 411 -3.31 -22.48 16.88
C SER A 411 -4.47 -21.49 16.69
N ASP A 412 -5.11 -21.08 17.78
CA ASP A 412 -5.99 -19.90 17.82
C ASP A 412 -5.23 -18.61 18.22
N ASP A 413 -3.92 -18.73 18.46
CA ASP A 413 -2.99 -17.63 18.71
C ASP A 413 -2.15 -17.34 17.44
N PRO A 414 -2.16 -16.09 16.91
CA PRO A 414 -1.39 -15.72 15.73
C PRO A 414 0.13 -15.88 15.87
N ASN A 415 0.68 -15.94 17.09
CA ASN A 415 2.10 -16.21 17.29
C ASN A 415 2.47 -17.68 16.99
N ILE A 416 1.52 -18.62 17.09
CA ILE A 416 1.73 -20.06 16.83
C ILE A 416 2.91 -20.68 17.63
N GLU A 417 3.33 -20.02 18.72
CA GLU A 417 4.37 -20.53 19.64
C GLU A 417 3.77 -21.14 20.90
N SER A 418 2.53 -20.76 21.23
CA SER A 418 1.82 -21.18 22.43
C SER A 418 0.40 -21.65 22.07
N ASN A 419 -0.22 -22.41 22.98
CA ASN A 419 -1.60 -22.89 22.83
C ASN A 419 -1.89 -23.69 21.53
N LEU A 420 -0.92 -24.47 21.05
CA LEU A 420 -1.11 -25.31 19.88
C LEU A 420 -2.29 -26.27 20.04
N ILE A 421 -3.22 -26.20 19.09
CA ILE A 421 -4.42 -27.03 19.02
C ILE A 421 -4.09 -28.34 18.30
N ILE A 422 -3.31 -28.25 17.22
CA ILE A 422 -2.81 -29.41 16.47
C ILE A 422 -1.30 -29.25 16.31
N GLU A 423 -0.56 -30.32 16.55
CA GLU A 423 0.85 -30.44 16.21
C GLU A 423 1.09 -31.81 15.55
N THR A 424 1.58 -31.81 14.32
CA THR A 424 1.94 -33.02 13.57
C THR A 424 3.42 -32.97 13.23
N PRO A 425 4.29 -33.57 14.06
CA PRO A 425 5.74 -33.54 13.84
C PRO A 425 6.24 -34.71 12.99
N ASN A 426 7.49 -34.62 12.52
CA ASN A 426 8.22 -35.68 11.79
C ASN A 426 7.54 -36.12 10.48
N ILE A 427 6.87 -35.20 9.79
CA ILE A 427 6.29 -35.46 8.47
C ILE A 427 7.44 -35.60 7.48
N THR A 428 7.46 -36.68 6.69
CA THR A 428 8.53 -36.91 5.69
C THR A 428 8.07 -36.65 4.25
N ASP A 429 6.76 -36.51 4.06
CA ASP A 429 6.16 -36.13 2.77
C ASP A 429 6.02 -34.60 2.70
N THR A 430 5.60 -34.09 1.55
CA THR A 430 5.27 -32.66 1.36
C THR A 430 3.76 -32.40 1.37
N LEU A 431 3.03 -33.26 2.09
CA LEU A 431 1.59 -33.24 2.26
C LEU A 431 1.22 -33.68 3.67
N VAL A 432 0.18 -33.05 4.24
CA VAL A 432 -0.47 -33.52 5.46
C VAL A 432 -1.98 -33.41 5.36
N THR A 433 -2.69 -34.42 5.85
CA THR A 433 -4.13 -34.35 6.09
C THR A 433 -4.36 -34.18 7.58
N VAL A 434 -5.05 -33.10 7.98
CA VAL A 434 -5.34 -32.78 9.38
C VAL A 434 -6.84 -32.74 9.63
N SER A 435 -7.29 -33.28 10.77
CA SER A 435 -8.67 -33.16 11.23
C SER A 435 -8.83 -31.86 12.00
N LEU A 436 -9.70 -30.97 11.51
CA LEU A 436 -9.84 -29.62 12.03
C LEU A 436 -10.76 -29.56 13.27
N PRO A 437 -10.60 -28.53 14.13
CA PRO A 437 -11.54 -28.24 15.22
C PRO A 437 -12.98 -28.12 14.72
N ALA A 438 -13.94 -28.60 15.51
CA ALA A 438 -15.38 -28.45 15.22
C ALA A 438 -15.93 -27.06 15.58
N THR A 439 -15.12 -26.24 16.25
CA THR A 439 -15.48 -24.88 16.64
C THR A 439 -15.19 -23.94 15.47
N GLU A 440 -16.18 -23.13 15.10
CA GLU A 440 -15.98 -22.04 14.15
C GLU A 440 -15.09 -20.94 14.75
N GLY A 441 -14.33 -20.27 13.90
CA GLY A 441 -13.48 -19.17 14.33
C GLY A 441 -12.24 -18.99 13.45
N LEU A 442 -11.44 -18.00 13.82
CA LEU A 442 -10.15 -17.73 13.19
C LEU A 442 -9.05 -18.54 13.88
N TYR A 443 -8.29 -19.24 13.07
CA TYR A 443 -7.12 -20.02 13.45
C TYR A 443 -5.93 -19.59 12.61
N TYR A 444 -4.75 -20.07 13.00
CA TYR A 444 -3.49 -19.81 12.31
C TYR A 444 -2.72 -21.11 12.20
N TYR A 445 -2.16 -21.38 11.02
CA TYR A 445 -1.30 -22.54 10.82
C TYR A 445 0.07 -22.18 10.28
N LYS A 446 1.01 -23.11 10.50
CA LYS A 446 2.40 -22.97 10.06
C LYS A 446 3.00 -24.32 9.73
N VAL A 447 3.87 -24.35 8.73
CA VAL A 447 4.71 -25.51 8.41
C VAL A 447 6.17 -25.11 8.57
N GLN A 448 6.97 -25.98 9.19
CA GLN A 448 8.41 -25.77 9.38
C GLN A 448 9.17 -26.99 8.88
N ALA A 449 10.34 -26.76 8.28
CA ALA A 449 11.27 -27.81 7.86
C ALA A 449 12.44 -27.91 8.84
N PHE A 450 12.89 -29.14 9.12
CA PHE A 450 13.98 -29.46 10.03
C PHE A 450 14.98 -30.40 9.36
N ASP A 451 16.28 -30.14 9.53
CA ASP A 451 17.36 -31.07 9.14
C ASP A 451 17.89 -31.94 10.32
N GLY A 452 17.21 -31.86 11.47
CA GLY A 452 17.59 -32.49 12.74
C GLY A 452 18.38 -31.59 13.71
N PHE A 453 18.93 -30.46 13.23
CA PHE A 453 19.67 -29.49 14.06
C PHE A 453 19.14 -28.07 13.92
N ASN A 454 18.80 -27.69 12.70
CA ASN A 454 18.34 -26.38 12.28
C ASN A 454 16.92 -26.49 11.73
N TYR A 455 16.24 -25.35 11.66
CA TYR A 455 14.92 -25.25 11.05
C TYR A 455 14.80 -24.01 10.19
N VAL A 456 13.83 -24.01 9.29
CA VAL A 456 13.31 -22.83 8.62
C VAL A 456 11.79 -22.88 8.59
N ASP A 457 11.19 -21.70 8.56
CA ASP A 457 9.76 -21.55 8.39
C ASP A 457 9.41 -21.68 6.90
N GLY A 458 8.21 -22.21 6.60
CA GLY A 458 7.66 -22.16 5.25
C GLY A 458 7.17 -20.77 4.91
N PHE A 459 7.12 -20.48 3.60
CA PHE A 459 6.66 -19.21 3.03
C PHE A 459 5.34 -18.78 3.62
N ASP A 460 5.23 -17.49 3.93
CA ASP A 460 4.02 -16.89 4.49
C ASP A 460 3.60 -17.58 5.79
N SER A 461 4.50 -17.56 6.76
CA SER A 461 4.36 -18.23 8.04
C SER A 461 3.18 -17.75 8.90
N TYR A 462 2.57 -16.63 8.54
CA TYR A 462 1.27 -16.15 9.02
C TYR A 462 0.14 -16.63 8.11
N ASN A 463 -0.34 -17.85 8.30
CA ASN A 463 -1.48 -18.38 7.53
C ASN A 463 -2.78 -18.33 8.35
N PRO A 464 -3.62 -17.28 8.20
CA PRO A 464 -4.96 -17.29 8.79
C PRO A 464 -5.84 -18.34 8.10
N LEU A 465 -6.60 -19.08 8.91
CA LEU A 465 -7.57 -20.08 8.49
C LEU A 465 -8.88 -19.82 9.23
N VAL A 466 -9.93 -19.47 8.49
CA VAL A 466 -11.27 -19.36 9.07
C VAL A 466 -11.99 -20.69 8.98
N LEU A 467 -12.40 -21.24 10.12
CA LEU A 467 -13.29 -22.38 10.19
C LEU A 467 -14.73 -21.90 10.25
N THR A 468 -15.52 -22.27 9.25
CA THR A 468 -16.93 -21.86 9.13
C THR A 468 -17.71 -22.86 8.31
N SER A 469 -18.93 -23.21 8.74
CA SER A 469 -19.70 -24.35 8.21
C SER A 469 -20.42 -24.10 6.89
N ASN A 470 -20.39 -22.85 6.39
CA ASN A 470 -20.81 -22.45 5.06
C ASN A 470 -20.37 -21.00 4.83
N VAL A 471 -19.65 -20.69 3.74
CA VAL A 471 -19.52 -19.32 3.25
C VAL A 471 -20.24 -19.26 1.90
N PRO A 472 -21.49 -18.79 1.87
CA PRO A 472 -22.21 -18.65 0.62
C PRO A 472 -21.48 -17.66 -0.30
N GLU A 473 -21.18 -18.07 -1.53
CA GLU A 473 -20.58 -17.21 -2.56
C GLU A 473 -21.63 -16.22 -3.08
N LEU A 474 -21.78 -15.11 -2.37
CA LEU A 474 -22.56 -13.95 -2.80
C LEU A 474 -21.67 -12.99 -3.58
N VAL A 475 -22.27 -12.24 -4.51
CA VAL A 475 -21.51 -11.41 -5.46
C VAL A 475 -21.96 -9.95 -5.36
N ILE A 476 -21.02 -9.01 -5.32
CA ILE A 476 -21.24 -7.59 -5.56
C ILE A 476 -21.59 -7.43 -7.04
N ASN A 477 -22.84 -7.08 -7.33
CA ASN A 477 -23.42 -7.20 -8.66
C ASN A 477 -23.54 -5.85 -9.39
N GLU A 478 -23.83 -4.78 -8.67
CA GLU A 478 -24.06 -3.47 -9.27
C GLU A 478 -23.72 -2.34 -8.28
N ILE A 479 -23.13 -1.26 -8.76
CA ILE A 479 -22.66 -0.14 -7.93
C ILE A 479 -23.08 1.19 -8.55
N ASN A 480 -23.72 2.04 -7.76
CA ASN A 480 -23.85 3.46 -8.06
C ASN A 480 -23.01 4.25 -7.07
N TYR A 481 -21.83 4.71 -7.51
CA TYR A 481 -20.92 5.51 -6.69
C TYR A 481 -21.01 7.02 -6.99
N HIS A 482 -21.65 7.41 -8.10
CA HIS A 482 -21.86 8.81 -8.43
C HIS A 482 -23.13 8.97 -9.26
N SER A 483 -24.23 9.33 -8.60
CA SER A 483 -25.49 9.59 -9.30
C SER A 483 -25.40 10.78 -10.25
N ALA A 484 -26.16 10.77 -11.34
CA ALA A 484 -26.34 11.96 -12.16
C ALA A 484 -27.08 13.08 -11.41
N ASP A 485 -26.72 14.34 -11.70
CA ASP A 485 -27.36 15.55 -11.14
C ASP A 485 -28.90 15.59 -11.29
N THR A 486 -29.42 14.84 -12.28
CA THR A 486 -30.86 14.79 -12.60
C THR A 486 -31.60 13.63 -11.94
N PHE A 487 -30.88 12.63 -11.43
CA PHE A 487 -31.42 11.41 -10.83
C PHE A 487 -30.55 11.01 -9.62
N VAL A 488 -30.65 11.78 -8.53
CA VAL A 488 -29.82 11.60 -7.34
C VAL A 488 -30.39 10.50 -6.43
N SER A 489 -29.91 9.26 -6.59
CA SER A 489 -30.28 8.12 -5.73
C SER A 489 -29.46 8.03 -4.45
N GLY A 490 -28.35 8.78 -4.37
CA GLY A 490 -27.28 8.53 -3.40
C GLY A 490 -26.49 7.27 -3.76
N ASP A 491 -25.47 6.97 -2.96
CA ASP A 491 -24.59 5.83 -3.21
C ASP A 491 -25.27 4.53 -2.76
N TRP A 492 -25.15 3.50 -3.58
CA TRP A 492 -25.68 2.19 -3.26
C TRP A 492 -24.92 1.07 -3.97
N VAL A 493 -24.95 -0.11 -3.36
CA VAL A 493 -24.38 -1.35 -3.89
C VAL A 493 -25.43 -2.45 -3.82
N GLU A 494 -25.44 -3.29 -4.84
CA GLU A 494 -26.29 -4.47 -4.91
C GLU A 494 -25.48 -5.75 -4.70
N ILE A 495 -26.03 -6.64 -3.89
CA ILE A 495 -25.52 -7.99 -3.66
C ILE A 495 -26.48 -8.97 -4.32
N HIS A 496 -25.94 -9.90 -5.11
CA HIS A 496 -26.68 -10.97 -5.77
C HIS A 496 -26.36 -12.33 -5.13
N ASN A 497 -27.40 -13.16 -4.97
CA ASN A 497 -27.25 -14.57 -4.60
C ASN A 497 -27.41 -15.47 -5.84
N PRO A 498 -26.32 -15.90 -6.49
CA PRO A 498 -26.38 -16.80 -7.65
C PRO A 498 -26.76 -18.25 -7.28
N LEU A 499 -26.90 -18.56 -5.99
CA LEU A 499 -27.09 -19.92 -5.49
C LEU A 499 -28.55 -20.39 -5.62
N THR A 500 -28.75 -21.69 -5.39
CA THR A 500 -30.08 -22.34 -5.47
C THR A 500 -30.84 -22.38 -4.14
N TYR A 501 -30.28 -21.77 -3.10
CA TYR A 501 -30.86 -21.72 -1.76
C TYR A 501 -30.78 -20.29 -1.17
N SER A 502 -31.60 -20.02 -0.14
CA SER A 502 -31.60 -18.73 0.56
C SER A 502 -30.43 -18.61 1.53
N VAL A 503 -29.86 -17.41 1.63
CA VAL A 503 -28.76 -17.07 2.55
C VAL A 503 -29.25 -16.10 3.62
N ASP A 504 -28.94 -16.41 4.87
CA ASP A 504 -29.11 -15.49 6.00
C ASP A 504 -27.99 -14.45 5.99
N LEU A 505 -28.36 -13.18 5.98
CA LEU A 505 -27.46 -12.05 5.90
C LEU A 505 -27.28 -11.34 7.26
N GLU A 506 -27.86 -11.85 8.34
CA GLU A 506 -27.66 -11.25 9.66
C GLU A 506 -26.16 -11.20 10.02
N GLY A 507 -25.68 -9.99 10.37
CA GLY A 507 -24.29 -9.76 10.78
C GLY A 507 -23.26 -9.75 9.64
N TRP A 508 -23.67 -9.97 8.39
CA TRP A 508 -22.80 -9.72 7.25
C TRP A 508 -22.48 -8.23 7.19
N TYR A 509 -21.33 -7.86 6.66
CA TYR A 509 -20.94 -6.45 6.62
C TYR A 509 -20.22 -6.05 5.35
N LEU A 510 -20.47 -4.81 4.94
CA LEU A 510 -19.81 -4.13 3.83
C LEU A 510 -18.80 -3.12 4.37
N LYS A 511 -17.64 -3.03 3.71
CA LYS A 511 -16.67 -1.96 3.89
C LYS A 511 -16.33 -1.32 2.54
N ASP A 512 -15.90 -0.07 2.56
CA ASP A 512 -15.20 0.57 1.44
C ASP A 512 -13.67 0.40 1.61
N ASP A 513 -12.84 1.26 1.02
CA ASP A 513 -11.37 1.19 1.16
C ASP A 513 -10.86 1.37 2.61
N GLN A 514 -11.69 1.88 3.51
CA GLN A 514 -11.38 2.10 4.93
C GLN A 514 -11.97 1.02 5.84
N ASN A 515 -11.17 0.46 6.75
CA ASN A 515 -11.62 -0.66 7.61
C ASN A 515 -12.61 -0.25 8.70
N ASP A 516 -12.62 1.00 9.14
CA ASP A 516 -13.53 1.53 10.16
C ASP A 516 -14.89 1.94 9.56
N HIS A 517 -14.95 2.12 8.24
CA HIS A 517 -16.18 2.20 7.48
C HIS A 517 -16.80 0.81 7.37
N THR A 518 -17.68 0.49 8.31
CA THR A 518 -18.36 -0.82 8.38
C THR A 518 -19.86 -0.63 8.46
N PHE A 519 -20.59 -1.23 7.52
CA PHE A 519 -22.04 -1.32 7.55
C PHE A 519 -22.46 -2.77 7.75
N GLU A 520 -23.06 -3.07 8.90
CA GLU A 520 -23.54 -4.41 9.25
C GLU A 520 -25.02 -4.57 8.90
N LEU A 521 -25.38 -5.69 8.26
CA LEU A 521 -26.74 -6.02 7.91
C LEU A 521 -27.56 -6.43 9.15
N PRO A 522 -28.82 -5.96 9.25
CA PRO A 522 -29.63 -6.12 10.45
C PRO A 522 -30.13 -7.56 10.64
N ALA A 523 -30.55 -7.86 11.87
CA ALA A 523 -31.17 -9.14 12.19
C ALA A 523 -32.39 -9.47 11.30
N GLY A 524 -32.45 -10.70 10.83
CA GLY A 524 -33.48 -11.18 9.90
C GLY A 524 -33.31 -10.76 8.44
N ALA A 525 -32.19 -10.13 8.07
CA ALA A 525 -31.85 -9.90 6.67
C ALA A 525 -31.65 -11.25 5.95
N VAL A 526 -32.27 -11.40 4.77
CA VAL A 526 -32.22 -12.66 4.00
C VAL A 526 -32.21 -12.36 2.51
N ILE A 527 -31.49 -13.17 1.75
CA ILE A 527 -31.50 -13.13 0.28
C ILE A 527 -31.89 -14.49 -0.29
N GLY A 528 -32.99 -14.54 -1.05
CA GLY A 528 -33.46 -15.76 -1.68
C GLY A 528 -32.58 -16.21 -2.85
N PRO A 529 -32.80 -17.43 -3.38
CA PRO A 529 -32.05 -17.93 -4.52
C PRO A 529 -32.31 -17.09 -5.78
N GLY A 530 -31.25 -16.67 -6.47
CA GLY A 530 -31.31 -15.78 -7.64
C GLY A 530 -31.89 -14.39 -7.36
N GLN A 531 -31.95 -13.99 -6.09
CA GLN A 531 -32.46 -12.68 -5.68
C GLN A 531 -31.32 -11.69 -5.39
N PHE A 532 -31.72 -10.44 -5.24
CA PHE A 532 -30.83 -9.29 -5.03
C PHE A 532 -31.20 -8.58 -3.73
N VAL A 533 -30.22 -7.93 -3.11
CA VAL A 533 -30.38 -7.03 -1.96
C VAL A 533 -29.58 -5.76 -2.23
N ILE A 534 -30.18 -4.61 -1.91
CA ILE A 534 -29.55 -3.30 -2.09
C ILE A 534 -29.13 -2.74 -0.74
N LEU A 535 -27.92 -2.22 -0.65
CA LEU A 535 -27.42 -1.44 0.48
C LEU A 535 -27.23 0.00 0.02
N ALA A 536 -27.88 0.98 0.66
CA ALA A 536 -27.88 2.37 0.22
C ALA A 536 -27.57 3.36 1.35
N THR A 537 -26.87 4.44 1.02
CA THR A 537 -26.63 5.59 1.91
C THR A 537 -27.91 6.37 2.21
N ASP A 538 -28.80 6.49 1.22
CA ASP A 538 -30.12 7.10 1.36
C ASP A 538 -31.22 6.21 0.77
N THR A 539 -31.79 5.35 1.61
CA THR A 539 -32.86 4.43 1.21
C THR A 539 -34.12 5.15 0.75
N ALA A 540 -34.38 6.40 1.18
CA ALA A 540 -35.57 7.14 0.76
C ALA A 540 -35.41 7.69 -0.66
N SER A 541 -34.26 8.29 -0.97
CA SER A 541 -33.94 8.79 -2.31
C SER A 541 -33.84 7.64 -3.32
N PHE A 542 -33.21 6.53 -2.94
CA PHE A 542 -33.16 5.32 -3.76
C PHE A 542 -34.56 4.81 -4.12
N ASN A 543 -35.43 4.59 -3.13
CA ASN A 543 -36.80 4.06 -3.35
C ASN A 543 -37.72 5.06 -4.08
N PHE A 544 -37.41 6.36 -4.07
CA PHE A 544 -38.16 7.35 -4.83
C PHE A 544 -37.88 7.26 -6.33
N LEU A 545 -36.65 6.94 -6.72
CA LEU A 545 -36.22 6.83 -8.12
C LEU A 545 -36.39 5.41 -8.68
N ASN A 546 -36.25 4.39 -7.83
CA ASN A 546 -36.25 3.00 -8.23
C ASN A 546 -37.44 2.25 -7.60
N ASP A 547 -38.29 1.67 -8.44
CA ASP A 547 -39.39 0.79 -8.01
C ASP A 547 -38.90 -0.67 -8.03
N VAL A 548 -38.19 -1.08 -6.98
CA VAL A 548 -37.57 -2.41 -6.88
C VAL A 548 -38.36 -3.34 -5.97
N ASN A 549 -38.43 -4.61 -6.35
CA ASN A 549 -39.04 -5.67 -5.54
C ASN A 549 -37.97 -6.49 -4.80
N SER A 550 -36.99 -5.80 -4.22
CA SER A 550 -35.87 -6.35 -3.46
C SER A 550 -35.73 -5.65 -2.11
N PRO A 551 -35.21 -6.30 -1.07
CA PRO A 551 -34.90 -5.63 0.19
C PRO A 551 -33.86 -4.52 0.00
N VAL A 552 -34.11 -3.37 0.60
CA VAL A 552 -33.19 -2.23 0.63
C VAL A 552 -32.80 -1.94 2.08
N TYR A 553 -31.52 -2.08 2.41
CA TYR A 553 -30.97 -1.81 3.74
C TYR A 553 -30.13 -0.53 3.74
N GLY A 554 -30.07 0.11 4.90
CA GLY A 554 -29.35 1.37 5.10
C GLY A 554 -29.93 2.16 6.29
N PRO A 555 -29.49 3.39 6.51
CA PRO A 555 -28.47 4.10 5.72
C PRO A 555 -27.06 3.54 5.98
N ILE A 556 -26.28 3.37 4.92
CA ILE A 556 -24.81 3.26 5.02
C ILE A 556 -24.29 4.64 5.49
N THR A 557 -23.38 4.66 6.46
CA THR A 557 -22.89 5.90 7.09
C THR A 557 -21.67 6.53 6.43
N PHE A 558 -21.15 5.89 5.38
CA PHE A 558 -20.06 6.33 4.52
C PHE A 558 -20.54 6.32 3.06
N GLY A 559 -20.00 7.22 2.24
CA GLY A 559 -20.26 7.26 0.79
C GLY A 559 -19.21 6.47 0.04
N PHE A 560 -19.39 6.33 -1.27
CA PHE A 560 -18.45 5.65 -2.15
C PHE A 560 -17.64 6.68 -2.94
N GLY A 561 -16.33 6.46 -3.09
CA GLY A 561 -15.44 7.41 -3.76
C GLY A 561 -15.79 7.61 -5.25
N ASN A 562 -16.02 8.86 -5.67
CA ASN A 562 -16.35 9.17 -7.07
C ASN A 562 -15.21 8.86 -8.05
N SER A 563 -13.95 9.01 -7.63
CA SER A 563 -12.78 8.73 -8.47
C SER A 563 -12.30 7.27 -8.40
N GLY A 564 -12.94 6.47 -7.55
CA GLY A 564 -12.57 5.09 -7.26
C GLY A 564 -12.61 4.77 -5.77
N ASP A 565 -12.82 3.49 -5.47
CA ASP A 565 -12.98 2.96 -4.10
C ASP A 565 -12.80 1.42 -4.12
N HIS A 566 -12.82 0.78 -2.95
CA HIS A 566 -12.68 -0.66 -2.78
C HIS A 566 -13.81 -1.24 -1.91
N LEU A 567 -14.86 -1.72 -2.56
CA LEU A 567 -15.98 -2.35 -1.84
C LEU A 567 -15.65 -3.80 -1.49
N ARG A 568 -15.88 -4.17 -0.22
CA ARG A 568 -15.53 -5.48 0.35
C ARG A 568 -16.70 -6.04 1.14
N LEU A 569 -17.19 -7.21 0.75
CA LEU A 569 -18.30 -7.91 1.39
C LEU A 569 -17.77 -9.04 2.28
N PHE A 570 -18.13 -9.03 3.57
CA PHE A 570 -17.66 -10.01 4.53
C PHE A 570 -18.79 -10.83 5.15
N HIS A 571 -18.50 -12.10 5.36
CA HIS A 571 -19.28 -13.01 6.18
C HIS A 571 -19.08 -12.67 7.68
N PRO A 572 -20.06 -12.93 8.57
CA PRO A 572 -19.93 -12.70 10.01
C PRO A 572 -18.71 -13.36 10.67
N SER A 573 -18.18 -14.43 10.07
CA SER A 573 -16.95 -15.10 10.53
C SER A 573 -15.66 -14.34 10.22
N GLY A 574 -15.73 -13.24 9.47
CA GLY A 574 -14.56 -12.47 9.04
C GLY A 574 -14.00 -12.86 7.67
N VAL A 575 -14.61 -13.83 6.97
CA VAL A 575 -14.20 -14.20 5.60
C VAL A 575 -14.63 -13.10 4.63
N LEU A 576 -13.67 -12.60 3.84
CA LEU A 576 -13.97 -11.79 2.66
C LEU A 576 -14.63 -12.71 1.62
N VAL A 577 -15.89 -12.41 1.30
CA VAL A 577 -16.70 -13.21 0.37
C VAL A 577 -16.52 -12.74 -1.06
N ASP A 578 -16.53 -11.42 -1.24
CA ASP A 578 -16.35 -10.80 -2.56
C ASP A 578 -15.83 -9.37 -2.39
N GLU A 579 -15.13 -8.87 -3.40
CA GLU A 579 -14.57 -7.53 -3.40
C GLU A 579 -14.44 -6.97 -4.82
N VAL A 580 -14.47 -5.64 -4.91
CA VAL A 580 -14.24 -4.91 -6.15
C VAL A 580 -13.57 -3.59 -5.86
N PHE A 581 -12.38 -3.41 -6.43
CA PHE A 581 -11.83 -2.09 -6.65
C PHE A 581 -12.46 -1.51 -7.91
N TYR A 582 -12.90 -0.25 -7.92
CA TYR A 582 -13.34 0.43 -9.14
C TYR A 582 -12.67 1.80 -9.28
N ALA A 583 -12.69 2.36 -10.50
CA ALA A 583 -12.23 3.72 -10.78
C ALA A 583 -13.16 4.42 -11.79
N ASP A 584 -12.97 5.73 -11.96
CA ASP A 584 -13.71 6.57 -12.92
C ASP A 584 -13.02 6.71 -14.29
N THR A 585 -11.86 6.08 -14.48
CA THR A 585 -11.05 6.18 -15.69
C THR A 585 -10.79 4.83 -16.35
N THR A 586 -10.55 4.86 -17.67
CA THR A 586 -10.19 3.67 -18.46
C THR A 586 -9.03 2.91 -17.79
N PRO A 587 -9.12 1.58 -17.63
CA PRO A 587 -10.05 0.64 -18.28
C PRO A 587 -11.46 0.52 -17.66
N TRP A 588 -11.76 1.18 -16.54
CA TRP A 588 -13.09 1.16 -15.94
C TRP A 588 -14.12 1.97 -16.76
N PRO A 589 -15.42 1.59 -16.73
CA PRO A 589 -16.49 2.34 -17.39
C PRO A 589 -16.74 3.72 -16.75
N TRP A 590 -16.09 4.76 -17.28
CA TRP A 590 -16.27 6.15 -16.85
C TRP A 590 -17.72 6.67 -16.96
N GLN A 591 -18.59 6.00 -17.71
CA GLN A 591 -20.00 6.39 -17.81
C GLN A 591 -20.76 6.24 -16.49
N ALA A 592 -20.25 5.47 -15.52
CA ALA A 592 -20.85 5.36 -14.19
C ALA A 592 -20.55 6.58 -13.28
N ASP A 593 -19.66 7.48 -13.70
CA ASP A 593 -19.25 8.67 -12.94
C ASP A 593 -20.19 9.87 -13.19
N GLY A 594 -21.43 9.81 -12.67
CA GLY A 594 -22.36 10.93 -12.72
C GLY A 594 -23.07 11.16 -14.05
N TYR A 595 -22.91 10.26 -15.04
CA TYR A 595 -23.62 10.37 -16.33
C TYR A 595 -24.96 9.62 -16.37
N GLY A 596 -25.31 8.94 -15.28
CA GLY A 596 -26.59 8.23 -15.10
C GLY A 596 -26.44 6.71 -14.99
N PRO A 597 -25.70 6.04 -15.90
CA PRO A 597 -25.42 4.62 -15.75
C PRO A 597 -24.82 4.26 -14.40
N THR A 598 -25.07 3.02 -13.98
CA THR A 598 -24.39 2.37 -12.86
C THR A 598 -23.27 1.48 -13.39
N LEU A 599 -22.40 1.02 -12.48
CA LEU A 599 -21.38 0.04 -12.79
C LEU A 599 -21.97 -1.36 -12.54
N GLU A 600 -22.25 -2.08 -13.62
CA GLU A 600 -22.92 -3.39 -13.63
C GLU A 600 -21.93 -4.53 -13.94
N LEU A 601 -21.89 -5.56 -13.09
CA LEU A 601 -21.15 -6.78 -13.35
C LEU A 601 -21.79 -7.55 -14.50
N GLN A 602 -21.02 -7.96 -15.51
CA GLN A 602 -21.58 -8.61 -16.70
C GLN A 602 -22.04 -10.05 -16.46
N SER A 603 -21.43 -10.74 -15.51
CA SER A 603 -21.85 -12.08 -15.09
C SER A 603 -21.34 -12.41 -13.68
N PRO A 604 -22.13 -13.07 -12.82
CA PRO A 604 -21.73 -13.42 -11.45
C PRO A 604 -20.50 -14.31 -11.35
N GLU A 605 -20.13 -15.04 -12.41
CA GLU A 605 -18.94 -15.90 -12.46
C GLU A 605 -17.66 -15.20 -12.94
N LEU A 606 -17.73 -13.90 -13.27
CA LEU A 606 -16.57 -13.13 -13.71
C LEU A 606 -15.79 -12.58 -12.51
N ASP A 607 -14.49 -12.36 -12.71
CA ASP A 607 -13.60 -11.82 -11.69
C ASP A 607 -13.87 -10.33 -11.49
N ASN A 608 -14.34 -9.96 -10.31
CA ASN A 608 -14.70 -8.59 -9.94
C ASN A 608 -13.51 -7.63 -9.94
N TRP A 609 -12.28 -8.14 -9.88
CA TRP A 609 -11.07 -7.32 -9.95
C TRP A 609 -10.76 -6.81 -11.36
N LEU A 610 -11.32 -7.48 -12.39
CA LEU A 610 -11.06 -7.13 -13.78
C LEU A 610 -12.03 -6.04 -14.24
N PRO A 611 -11.55 -4.86 -14.67
CA PRO A 611 -12.40 -3.81 -15.23
C PRO A 611 -13.26 -4.29 -16.41
N GLN A 612 -12.78 -5.30 -17.15
CA GLN A 612 -13.49 -5.90 -18.29
C GLN A 612 -14.67 -6.79 -17.88
N SER A 613 -14.80 -7.14 -16.61
CA SER A 613 -15.96 -7.83 -16.05
C SER A 613 -17.13 -6.87 -15.84
N TRP A 614 -16.86 -5.57 -15.76
CA TRP A 614 -17.85 -4.53 -15.47
C TRP A 614 -18.21 -3.74 -16.72
N ALA A 615 -19.45 -3.26 -16.77
CA ALA A 615 -19.98 -2.42 -17.84
C ALA A 615 -20.86 -1.32 -17.26
N ALA A 616 -21.04 -0.25 -18.04
CA ALA A 616 -22.01 0.80 -17.73
C ALA A 616 -22.90 0.99 -18.96
N TRP A 617 -24.13 0.49 -18.87
CA TRP A 617 -25.07 0.46 -19.99
C TRP A 617 -25.89 1.75 -20.10
N GLU A 618 -26.55 2.00 -21.24
CA GLU A 618 -27.23 3.29 -21.49
C GLU A 618 -28.44 3.59 -20.56
N ASN A 619 -28.78 2.69 -19.63
CA ASN A 619 -29.85 2.89 -18.67
C ASN A 619 -29.39 3.80 -17.51
N ARG A 620 -30.11 4.90 -17.27
CA ARG A 620 -29.72 5.95 -16.31
C ARG A 620 -30.01 5.63 -14.85
N LEU A 621 -30.62 4.49 -14.57
CA LEU A 621 -30.93 4.04 -13.22
C LEU A 621 -30.37 2.65 -12.94
N GLY A 622 -29.58 2.09 -13.88
CA GLY A 622 -29.06 0.74 -13.76
C GLY A 622 -30.15 -0.33 -13.75
N THR A 623 -29.86 -1.49 -13.16
CA THR A 623 -30.76 -2.63 -13.07
C THR A 623 -31.06 -3.09 -11.64
N PRO A 624 -31.21 -2.19 -10.65
CA PRO A 624 -31.35 -2.62 -9.27
C PRO A 624 -32.58 -3.54 -9.08
N GLY A 625 -32.36 -4.65 -8.40
CA GLY A 625 -33.31 -5.71 -8.14
C GLY A 625 -33.56 -6.65 -9.33
N ALA A 626 -32.78 -6.56 -10.40
CA ALA A 626 -32.96 -7.34 -11.63
C ALA A 626 -31.61 -7.79 -12.24
N PRO A 627 -31.62 -8.79 -13.14
CA PRO A 627 -30.39 -9.18 -13.85
C PRO A 627 -29.81 -8.04 -14.71
N ASN A 628 -28.50 -7.82 -14.59
CA ASN A 628 -27.73 -6.83 -15.36
C ASN A 628 -27.81 -7.09 -16.88
N PHE A 629 -27.56 -6.03 -17.66
CA PHE A 629 -27.62 -6.16 -19.12
C PHE A 629 -26.43 -6.96 -19.68
N THR A 630 -26.72 -7.85 -20.64
CA THR A 630 -25.72 -8.64 -21.37
C THR A 630 -25.63 -8.19 -22.83
N GLY A 631 -24.85 -7.14 -23.10
CA GLY A 631 -24.13 -6.87 -24.35
C GLY A 631 -24.84 -6.84 -25.72
N THR A 632 -26.15 -7.08 -25.84
CA THR A 632 -26.80 -7.17 -27.17
C THR A 632 -28.21 -6.60 -27.29
N SER A 633 -28.85 -6.15 -26.21
CA SER A 633 -30.15 -5.49 -26.31
C SER A 633 -30.06 -4.00 -25.98
N VAL A 634 -29.97 -3.16 -27.01
CA VAL A 634 -30.52 -1.80 -26.89
C VAL A 634 -32.03 -1.98 -26.87
N GLN A 635 -32.70 -1.58 -25.79
CA GLN A 635 -34.17 -1.47 -25.84
C GLN A 635 -34.49 -0.30 -26.77
N GLU A 636 -34.71 -0.59 -28.06
CA GLU A 636 -35.13 0.43 -29.00
C GLU A 636 -36.49 0.99 -28.55
N LEU A 637 -36.55 2.29 -28.29
CA LEU A 637 -37.81 2.99 -28.00
C LEU A 637 -38.77 3.07 -29.21
N SER A 638 -38.54 2.30 -30.28
CA SER A 638 -39.24 2.45 -31.56
C SER A 638 -40.75 2.26 -31.48
N ASP A 639 -41.25 1.57 -30.45
CA ASP A 639 -42.68 1.41 -30.18
C ASP A 639 -43.33 2.60 -29.44
N LYS A 640 -42.54 3.43 -28.73
CA LYS A 640 -43.03 4.57 -27.91
C LYS A 640 -42.60 5.95 -28.41
N LEU A 641 -41.52 6.00 -29.20
CA LEU A 641 -40.92 7.24 -29.69
C LEU A 641 -40.51 7.09 -31.17
N GLY A 642 -41.25 7.76 -32.06
CA GLY A 642 -40.92 7.89 -33.47
C GLY A 642 -39.89 8.99 -33.71
N LEU A 643 -38.80 8.66 -34.42
CA LEU A 643 -37.74 9.61 -34.80
C LEU A 643 -37.64 9.74 -36.32
N GLN A 644 -37.81 10.96 -36.83
CA GLN A 644 -37.55 11.33 -38.23
C GLN A 644 -36.53 12.47 -38.32
N VAL A 645 -35.66 12.40 -39.32
CA VAL A 645 -34.60 13.38 -39.55
C VAL A 645 -34.63 13.86 -41.00
N TYR A 646 -34.61 15.17 -41.21
CA TYR A 646 -34.61 15.78 -42.54
C TYR A 646 -33.83 17.12 -42.59
N PRO A 647 -33.00 17.39 -43.62
CA PRO A 647 -32.63 16.48 -44.71
C PRO A 647 -31.63 15.42 -44.26
N ASN A 648 -31.62 14.26 -44.93
CA ASN A 648 -30.60 13.23 -44.77
C ASN A 648 -30.42 12.51 -46.13
N PRO A 649 -29.32 12.73 -46.89
CA PRO A 649 -28.10 13.44 -46.49
C PRO A 649 -28.27 14.94 -46.22
N ILE A 650 -27.46 15.47 -45.30
CA ILE A 650 -27.40 16.86 -44.86
C ILE A 650 -26.33 17.57 -45.69
N SER A 651 -26.67 18.69 -46.32
CA SER A 651 -25.74 19.50 -47.15
C SER A 651 -25.58 20.92 -46.61
N GLY A 652 -25.91 21.18 -45.35
CA GLY A 652 -25.84 22.49 -44.69
C GLY A 652 -25.69 22.33 -43.18
N GLU A 653 -25.68 23.44 -42.45
CA GLU A 653 -25.40 23.42 -41.00
C GLU A 653 -26.60 23.02 -40.13
N GLN A 654 -27.78 22.81 -40.74
CA GLN A 654 -29.02 22.55 -40.00
C GLN A 654 -29.72 21.28 -40.47
N LEU A 655 -30.34 20.59 -39.52
CA LEU A 655 -31.32 19.54 -39.77
C LEU A 655 -32.54 19.69 -38.86
N THR A 656 -33.65 19.11 -39.27
CA THR A 656 -34.89 19.02 -38.51
C THR A 656 -35.03 17.62 -37.93
N VAL A 657 -35.17 17.54 -36.62
CA VAL A 657 -35.53 16.34 -35.86
C VAL A 657 -37.01 16.41 -35.52
N THR A 658 -37.77 15.42 -35.96
CA THR A 658 -39.18 15.26 -35.60
C THR A 658 -39.34 14.07 -34.68
N LEU A 659 -39.82 14.32 -33.48
CA LEU A 659 -40.14 13.33 -32.46
C LEU A 659 -41.64 13.13 -32.40
N SER A 660 -42.11 11.89 -32.34
CA SER A 660 -43.53 11.54 -32.18
C SER A 660 -43.67 10.61 -30.98
N SER A 661 -44.40 11.00 -29.94
CA SER A 661 -44.65 10.12 -28.78
C SER A 661 -46.12 10.12 -28.38
N SER A 662 -46.58 9.01 -27.79
CA SER A 662 -47.88 8.90 -27.12
C SER A 662 -47.87 9.43 -25.70
N ASP A 663 -46.67 9.59 -25.11
CA ASP A 663 -46.47 9.94 -23.70
C ASP A 663 -45.73 11.28 -23.57
N GLU A 664 -45.80 11.89 -22.38
CA GLU A 664 -45.00 13.05 -22.00
C GLU A 664 -43.64 12.55 -21.51
N LEU A 665 -42.54 13.02 -22.12
CA LEU A 665 -41.20 12.47 -21.91
C LEU A 665 -40.14 13.58 -21.86
N ASP A 666 -39.14 13.41 -21.01
CA ASP A 666 -37.88 14.17 -21.08
C ASP A 666 -36.85 13.34 -21.86
N VAL A 667 -36.36 13.90 -22.98
CA VAL A 667 -35.44 13.20 -23.88
C VAL A 667 -34.18 14.00 -24.15
N ASP A 668 -33.08 13.30 -24.40
CA ASP A 668 -31.82 13.90 -24.82
C ASP A 668 -31.50 13.61 -26.27
N ILE A 669 -31.28 14.66 -27.05
CA ILE A 669 -30.95 14.59 -28.47
C ILE A 669 -29.45 14.75 -28.65
N GLU A 670 -28.81 13.72 -29.16
CA GLU A 670 -27.38 13.61 -29.27
C GLU A 670 -26.94 13.25 -30.68
N ILE A 671 -25.76 13.71 -31.08
CA ILE A 671 -25.14 13.27 -32.33
C ILE A 671 -23.71 12.86 -32.04
N PHE A 672 -23.34 11.68 -32.54
CA PHE A 672 -22.01 11.09 -32.43
C PHE A 672 -21.38 10.93 -33.81
N ASP A 673 -20.05 11.08 -33.89
CA ASP A 673 -19.29 10.64 -35.06
C ASP A 673 -19.08 9.11 -35.05
N VAL A 674 -18.47 8.56 -36.11
CA VAL A 674 -18.22 7.12 -36.23
C VAL A 674 -17.25 6.55 -35.19
N SER A 675 -16.50 7.40 -34.49
CA SER A 675 -15.63 7.00 -33.39
C SER A 675 -16.35 6.96 -32.04
N GLY A 676 -17.63 7.34 -32.00
CA GLY A 676 -18.44 7.44 -30.79
C GLY A 676 -18.28 8.77 -30.05
N LYS A 677 -17.58 9.76 -30.60
CA LYS A 677 -17.44 11.08 -29.96
C LYS A 677 -18.71 11.91 -30.15
N ARG A 678 -19.26 12.44 -29.05
CA ARG A 678 -20.44 13.32 -29.07
C ARG A 678 -20.09 14.71 -29.61
N ILE A 679 -20.79 15.14 -30.65
CA ILE A 679 -20.63 16.45 -31.30
C ILE A 679 -21.82 17.39 -31.11
N TYR A 680 -22.93 16.87 -30.60
CA TYR A 680 -24.13 17.65 -30.28
C TYR A 680 -24.88 17.02 -29.11
N PHE A 681 -25.44 17.85 -28.24
CA PHE A 681 -26.30 17.46 -27.12
C PHE A 681 -27.37 18.55 -26.91
N ARG A 682 -28.62 18.13 -26.71
CA ARG A 682 -29.71 19.01 -26.31
C ARG A 682 -30.79 18.23 -25.55
N PRO A 683 -31.08 18.59 -24.29
CA PRO A 683 -32.26 18.09 -23.60
C PRO A 683 -33.53 18.71 -24.18
N GLN A 684 -34.59 17.95 -24.19
CA GLN A 684 -35.90 18.37 -24.67
C GLN A 684 -37.02 17.66 -23.92
N HIS A 685 -37.87 18.45 -23.29
CA HIS A 685 -39.18 18.00 -22.84
C HIS A 685 -40.15 17.92 -24.02
N ILE A 686 -40.85 16.79 -24.19
CA ILE A 686 -41.83 16.57 -25.25
C ILE A 686 -43.18 16.15 -24.67
N PHE A 687 -44.26 16.74 -25.20
CA PHE A 687 -45.64 16.36 -24.88
C PHE A 687 -46.16 15.30 -25.87
N PRO A 688 -47.22 14.56 -25.54
CA PRO A 688 -47.89 13.66 -26.46
C PRO A 688 -48.23 14.34 -27.79
N GLY A 689 -47.83 13.73 -28.90
CA GLY A 689 -47.95 14.29 -30.25
C GLY A 689 -46.61 14.43 -30.96
N GLN A 690 -46.53 15.39 -31.90
CA GLN A 690 -45.31 15.64 -32.68
C GLN A 690 -44.58 16.89 -32.22
N THR A 691 -43.31 16.74 -31.88
CA THR A 691 -42.38 17.84 -31.61
C THR A 691 -41.38 17.96 -32.76
N ARG A 692 -41.28 19.15 -33.36
CA ARG A 692 -40.30 19.43 -34.42
C ARG A 692 -39.25 20.40 -33.93
N LEU A 693 -37.98 20.04 -34.11
CA LEU A 693 -36.83 20.83 -33.69
C LEU A 693 -35.88 21.02 -34.84
N THR A 694 -35.48 22.26 -35.08
CA THR A 694 -34.33 22.56 -35.94
C THR A 694 -33.09 22.64 -35.05
N ILE A 695 -32.06 21.86 -35.40
CA ILE A 695 -30.80 21.81 -34.68
C ILE A 695 -29.64 22.11 -35.64
N SER A 696 -28.55 22.66 -35.10
CA SER A 696 -27.34 23.04 -35.85
C SER A 696 -26.09 22.37 -35.28
N PRO A 697 -25.81 21.10 -35.61
CA PRO A 697 -24.63 20.38 -35.12
C PRO A 697 -23.35 20.90 -35.77
N LYS A 698 -22.25 20.92 -35.02
CA LYS A 698 -20.92 21.31 -35.54
C LYS A 698 -20.21 20.08 -36.15
N PHE A 699 -20.59 19.72 -37.37
CA PHE A 699 -19.91 18.65 -38.10
C PHE A 699 -18.46 19.06 -38.42
N VAL A 700 -17.50 18.15 -38.19
CA VAL A 700 -16.06 18.44 -38.36
C VAL A 700 -15.56 17.99 -39.74
N SER A 701 -16.20 16.98 -40.34
CA SER A 701 -15.86 16.45 -41.66
C SER A 701 -17.07 15.81 -42.34
N GLY A 702 -17.04 15.69 -43.67
CA GLY A 702 -18.04 14.91 -44.41
C GLY A 702 -18.01 13.44 -44.00
N GLY A 703 -19.17 12.82 -43.73
CA GLY A 703 -19.20 11.45 -43.26
C GLY A 703 -20.53 10.97 -42.70
N VAL A 704 -20.49 9.77 -42.12
CA VAL A 704 -21.61 9.15 -41.42
C VAL A 704 -21.58 9.60 -39.95
N TYR A 705 -22.76 9.92 -39.41
CA TYR A 705 -22.95 10.23 -38.00
C TYR A 705 -24.17 9.47 -37.47
N HIS A 706 -24.28 9.37 -36.16
CA HIS A 706 -25.40 8.72 -35.47
C HIS A 706 -26.14 9.76 -34.65
N LEU A 707 -27.42 9.99 -34.96
CA LEU A 707 -28.32 10.81 -34.15
C LEU A 707 -29.06 9.88 -33.19
N ARG A 708 -28.86 10.07 -31.88
CA ARG A 708 -29.49 9.31 -30.80
C ARG A 708 -30.49 10.21 -30.07
N VAL A 709 -31.63 9.64 -29.70
CA VAL A 709 -32.58 10.27 -28.78
C VAL A 709 -32.80 9.32 -27.61
N GLY A 710 -32.32 9.70 -26.43
CA GLY A 710 -32.35 8.88 -25.21
C GLY A 710 -33.41 9.32 -24.20
N HIS A 711 -33.94 8.36 -23.45
CA HIS A 711 -34.84 8.52 -22.30
C HIS A 711 -34.37 7.57 -21.18
N ALA A 712 -34.84 7.75 -19.94
CA ALA A 712 -34.52 6.90 -18.78
C ALA A 712 -34.81 5.39 -18.97
N LEU A 713 -35.50 4.98 -20.05
CA LEU A 713 -35.89 3.58 -20.31
C LEU A 713 -35.35 3.06 -21.66
N GLY A 714 -34.46 3.78 -22.34
CA GLY A 714 -33.86 3.34 -23.60
C GLY A 714 -33.54 4.47 -24.59
N SER A 715 -33.22 4.12 -25.82
CA SER A 715 -32.86 5.09 -26.86
C SER A 715 -33.39 4.71 -28.24
N ILE A 716 -33.49 5.68 -29.15
CA ILE A 716 -33.70 5.46 -30.58
C ILE A 716 -32.61 6.15 -31.38
N THR A 717 -31.96 5.40 -32.27
CA THR A 717 -30.85 5.91 -33.07
C THR A 717 -31.18 5.91 -34.57
N ARG A 718 -30.74 6.94 -35.28
CA ARG A 718 -30.81 7.05 -36.74
C ARG A 718 -29.46 7.44 -37.31
N LYS A 719 -29.04 6.71 -38.33
CA LYS A 719 -27.90 7.07 -39.17
C LYS A 719 -28.23 8.35 -39.95
N ILE A 720 -27.34 9.33 -39.88
CA ILE A 720 -27.38 10.55 -40.70
C ILE A 720 -26.09 10.68 -41.49
N ILE A 721 -26.16 11.29 -42.67
CA ILE A 721 -25.01 11.48 -43.57
C ILE A 721 -24.82 12.99 -43.76
N TYR A 722 -23.63 13.52 -43.44
CA TYR A 722 -23.27 14.91 -43.73
C TYR A 722 -22.36 14.97 -44.96
N LEU A 723 -22.75 15.77 -45.96
CA LEU A 723 -21.98 16.04 -47.16
C LEU A 723 -21.20 17.34 -46.94
N GLU A 724 -19.87 17.24 -46.93
CA GLU A 724 -19.01 18.40 -46.84
C GLU A 724 -19.12 19.21 -48.14
N ASN A 725 -19.57 20.46 -48.02
CA ASN A 725 -19.59 21.37 -49.15
C ASN A 725 -18.17 21.88 -49.41
N HIS A 726 -17.50 21.32 -50.42
CA HIS A 726 -16.31 21.96 -50.99
C HIS A 726 -16.76 23.09 -51.92
N TYR A 727 -16.84 24.31 -51.40
CA TYR A 727 -16.88 25.54 -52.19
C TYR A 727 -15.58 26.31 -52.04
#